data_AF-A0A2S4VHP3-F1
#
_entry.id   AF-A0A2S4VHP3-F1
#
_cell.length_a   1.000
_cell.length_b   1.000
_cell.length_c   1.000
_cell.angle_alpha   90.00
_cell.angle_beta   90.00
_cell.angle_gamma   90.00
#
_symmetry.space_group_name_H-M   'P 1'
#
loop_
_entity.id
_entity.type
_entity.pdbx_description
1 polymer ?
#
loop_
_entity_poly.entity_id
_entity_poly.type
_entity_poly.pdbx_seq_one_letter_code
_entity_poly.pdbx_strand_id
1 'polypeptide(L)'
;MAQLQHPSVLDQEGVGVQWQRFLDFNNDLADPHKSFNDFLDVVGLKTLEEHLDHLEELCSNLKEETGNFSRLWCQLLTQAATFEDIQVIWKTESDRSLEAHISQLACLQRFPRLFRDFDPDHEQRIKILGAFTSQEAEALLVSTEPTFDQGSEAAQRQRFLDLQPKLVNPEESFEDFLDIVGLETVKEHLDRLENLCKTLTGVEKSQFGRLWSRLINRQMKFDVAISGLRLGSDQSLQAHISQLAFSQQHPSISRDLYTTHEQRVESLDSSTSQAAEALFLPNSKSETLPDEIVAEGYDQTYLNAEDIVIPTLKTLQDRAAAWRPAKYLAPYTSLIAPALNGKTRLLKELSRHTCVVYMCIRPEQSSGWPPRSEWACSILIDMKRKSLEKQYERFFLAILHTVASFFDTLDELPKINRMEQWIDHSFPKKDRIGDPPFWLAVQKEMKNLPRRPEKESHALLKEALERMRKSTSFLGPTHLNLLLAIDEASQLFHSSKTSDESTFFRTFRHMLTKIPTASGVFAILADTTSQLSKFNPPTHLDSSHRLGKSGRKLFDPIYQFPTFDALVSAPPTTWQQLQSALRLLHYGSPFFGAYVNIAEKKQTVKGTVQDLIHVALEKLLGLVDTSIDPSSLTESQAIALLGCTIQPQLYGASHLNARLVASHSAQCMQIDPLRELLISEYPSQITFSSAANQYLALDESRLIRCIEILTFSCRQGHLGPEDVGALVSRIILSRAMQETMERNKPKPGGEQDPEEVVMPYGYPVRLVDFLQTLTGLSRNELELGSITAPNKKKLLDEGQLFWNHFVGIKDTPTSKDFLCQLHRGAAVHCQSNRYGFDLLFPIYLLPKGQTRLNEKRITFCGVQVKNKLHPDFRSHKWTSSSAKIHLNESNPYLVLFFTLRDPKKDLIPIPRNDKLSITDSQRQASLAFYSLHSLKFLSEGLRKALGDLMDAYPSISALHLTSPTHIKAYVQVLSPLLSSTRDNKREM
;
A
#
# COMPACT_ATOMS: atom_id res chain seq x y z
N MET A 1 25.74 47.98 41.42
CA MET A 1 25.87 49.38 41.86
C MET A 1 26.77 50.11 40.87
N ALA A 2 26.19 50.86 39.95
CA ALA A 2 26.80 52.01 39.27
C ALA A 2 25.63 52.92 38.86
N GLN A 3 25.81 54.22 39.07
CA GLN A 3 24.76 55.21 39.29
C GLN A 3 24.03 55.63 38.00
N LEU A 4 22.70 55.70 38.08
CA LEU A 4 21.87 56.54 37.21
C LEU A 4 22.26 58.01 37.45
N GLN A 5 23.04 58.59 36.55
CA GLN A 5 23.21 60.03 36.46
C GLN A 5 22.02 60.58 35.67
N HIS A 6 21.17 61.38 36.31
CA HIS A 6 20.26 62.26 35.58
C HIS A 6 21.09 63.37 34.91
N PRO A 7 20.90 63.66 33.61
CA PRO A 7 21.63 64.73 32.93
C PRO A 7 21.23 66.12 33.43
N SER A 8 22.19 67.04 33.37
CA SER A 8 22.06 68.44 33.78
C SER A 8 21.07 69.22 32.89
N VAL A 9 20.58 70.37 33.38
CA VAL A 9 19.60 71.23 32.69
C VAL A 9 20.05 71.67 31.27
N LEU A 10 21.35 71.64 30.96
CA LEU A 10 21.90 71.96 29.63
C LEU A 10 21.78 70.81 28.61
N ASP A 11 21.59 69.56 29.03
CA ASP A 11 21.39 68.41 28.12
C ASP A 11 19.93 68.25 27.66
N GLN A 12 18.96 68.84 28.38
CA GLN A 12 17.54 68.65 28.06
C GLN A 12 17.10 69.41 26.79
N GLU A 13 17.74 70.53 26.47
CA GLU A 13 17.40 71.32 25.28
C GLU A 13 17.91 70.64 23.98
N GLY A 14 19.11 70.06 24.03
CA GLY A 14 19.67 69.26 22.93
C GLY A 14 18.89 67.96 22.68
N VAL A 15 18.49 67.26 23.75
CA VAL A 15 17.64 66.05 23.63
C VAL A 15 16.26 66.38 23.04
N GLY A 16 15.69 67.54 23.38
CA GLY A 16 14.41 67.99 22.82
C GLY A 16 14.45 68.26 21.30
N VAL A 17 15.55 68.83 20.81
CA VAL A 17 15.74 69.07 19.36
C VAL A 17 15.91 67.74 18.61
N GLN A 18 16.74 66.83 19.13
CA GLN A 18 16.93 65.52 18.49
C GLN A 18 15.69 64.64 18.58
N TRP A 19 14.87 64.79 19.62
CA TRP A 19 13.56 64.13 19.71
C TRP A 19 12.65 64.54 18.55
N GLN A 20 12.59 65.84 18.23
CA GLN A 20 11.76 66.31 17.13
C GLN A 20 12.25 65.77 15.78
N ARG A 21 13.57 65.77 15.54
CA ARG A 21 14.18 65.20 14.32
C ARG A 21 13.95 63.69 14.22
N PHE A 22 14.06 62.96 15.33
CA PHE A 22 13.76 61.53 15.37
C PHE A 22 12.29 61.26 15.05
N LEU A 23 11.39 62.09 15.56
CA LEU A 23 9.96 61.95 15.32
C LEU A 23 9.60 62.18 13.84
N ASP A 24 10.30 63.06 13.14
CA ASP A 24 10.05 63.32 11.70
C ASP A 24 10.28 62.08 10.83
N PHE A 25 11.14 61.16 11.24
CA PHE A 25 11.40 59.88 10.55
C PHE A 25 10.69 58.67 11.15
N ASN A 26 10.24 58.77 12.40
CA ASN A 26 9.73 57.62 13.16
C ASN A 26 8.29 57.82 13.68
N ASN A 27 7.53 58.78 13.13
CA ASN A 27 6.16 59.08 13.57
C ASN A 27 5.18 57.91 13.41
N ASP A 28 5.44 57.00 12.47
CA ASP A 28 4.62 55.82 12.18
C ASP A 28 4.94 54.62 13.09
N LEU A 29 5.91 54.73 14.02
CA LEU A 29 6.11 53.72 15.06
C LEU A 29 4.98 53.78 16.10
N ALA A 30 4.62 52.62 16.67
CA ALA A 30 3.53 52.53 17.64
C ALA A 30 3.82 53.29 18.96
N ASP A 31 5.09 53.40 19.35
CA ASP A 31 5.54 54.20 20.50
C ASP A 31 6.92 54.82 20.20
N PRO A 32 6.96 55.93 19.42
CA PRO A 32 8.23 56.53 18.99
C PRO A 32 9.02 57.08 20.18
N HIS A 33 8.34 57.50 21.25
CA HIS A 33 8.96 58.08 22.43
C HIS A 33 9.74 57.02 23.22
N LYS A 34 9.17 55.83 23.35
CA LYS A 34 9.91 54.69 23.92
C LYS A 34 11.09 54.29 23.04
N SER A 35 10.90 54.18 21.72
CA SER A 35 11.98 53.82 20.80
C SER A 35 13.14 54.81 20.82
N PHE A 36 12.85 56.11 20.94
CA PHE A 36 13.86 57.15 21.05
C PHE A 36 14.67 57.04 22.34
N ASN A 37 13.99 56.87 23.48
CA ASN A 37 14.68 56.74 24.77
C ASN A 37 15.49 55.43 24.83
N ASP A 38 14.96 54.32 24.33
CA ASP A 38 15.66 53.03 24.28
C ASP A 38 16.91 53.10 23.39
N PHE A 39 16.85 53.85 22.28
CA PHE A 39 18.00 54.05 21.39
C PHE A 39 19.02 55.02 22.02
N LEU A 40 18.56 56.18 22.52
CA LEU A 40 19.39 57.20 23.17
C LEU A 40 20.13 56.63 24.39
N ASP A 41 19.47 55.83 25.23
CA ASP A 41 20.07 55.18 26.40
C ASP A 41 21.20 54.20 26.03
N VAL A 42 21.17 53.65 24.81
CA VAL A 42 22.13 52.65 24.36
C VAL A 42 23.29 53.26 23.59
N VAL A 43 23.05 54.23 22.71
CA VAL A 43 24.09 54.81 21.82
C VAL A 43 24.58 56.20 22.27
N GLY A 44 23.83 56.90 23.12
CA GLY A 44 24.16 58.26 23.57
C GLY A 44 23.81 59.37 22.56
N LEU A 45 23.74 60.61 23.06
CA LEU A 45 23.20 61.76 22.29
C LEU A 45 23.98 62.05 21.00
N LYS A 46 25.31 61.90 21.03
CA LYS A 46 26.16 62.20 19.87
C LYS A 46 25.96 61.20 18.72
N THR A 47 25.91 59.91 19.01
CA THR A 47 25.69 58.88 17.97
C THR A 47 24.25 58.90 17.46
N LEU A 48 23.29 59.27 18.30
CA LEU A 48 21.93 59.55 17.87
C LEU A 48 21.88 60.71 16.86
N GLU A 49 22.61 61.81 17.12
CA GLU A 49 22.69 62.95 16.22
C GLU A 49 23.30 62.56 14.87
N GLU A 50 24.44 61.84 14.88
CA GLU A 50 25.09 61.32 13.66
C GLU A 50 24.17 60.36 12.88
N HIS A 51 23.40 59.52 13.58
CA HIS A 51 22.43 58.62 12.96
C HIS A 51 21.30 59.38 12.25
N LEU A 52 20.79 60.45 12.88
CA LEU A 52 19.74 61.28 12.28
C LEU A 52 20.27 62.09 11.09
N ASP A 53 21.51 62.58 11.15
CA ASP A 53 22.17 63.24 10.01
C ASP A 53 22.26 62.29 8.80
N HIS A 54 22.63 61.03 9.04
CA HIS A 54 22.69 60.01 7.98
C HIS A 54 21.30 59.64 7.43
N LEU A 55 20.23 59.69 8.25
CA LEU A 55 18.87 59.47 7.76
C LEU A 55 18.37 60.65 6.90
N GLU A 56 18.70 61.88 7.28
CA GLU A 56 18.40 63.07 6.48
C GLU A 56 19.14 63.04 5.14
N GLU A 57 20.43 62.67 5.16
CA GLU A 57 21.24 62.48 3.96
C GLU A 57 20.67 61.38 3.07
N LEU A 58 20.29 60.23 3.65
CA LEU A 58 19.71 59.12 2.93
C LEU A 58 18.37 59.50 2.27
N CYS A 59 17.48 60.16 3.01
CA CYS A 59 16.20 60.65 2.48
C CYS A 59 16.40 61.62 1.30
N SER A 60 17.41 62.48 1.39
CA SER A 60 17.78 63.43 0.33
C SER A 60 18.40 62.73 -0.90
N ASN A 61 19.29 61.76 -0.68
CA ASN A 61 19.93 60.97 -1.74
C ASN A 61 18.93 60.15 -2.54
N LEU A 62 17.90 59.62 -1.88
CA LEU A 62 16.80 58.89 -2.51
C LEU A 62 15.78 59.81 -3.19
N LYS A 63 15.84 61.13 -2.93
CA LYS A 63 14.89 62.15 -3.44
C LYS A 63 13.43 61.86 -3.08
N GLU A 64 13.20 61.24 -1.92
CA GLU A 64 11.87 60.90 -1.42
C GLU A 64 11.29 62.02 -0.56
N GLU A 65 9.97 62.18 -0.57
CA GLU A 65 9.29 63.06 0.39
C GLU A 65 9.39 62.46 1.79
N THR A 66 9.77 63.28 2.79
CA THR A 66 10.08 62.84 4.16
C THR A 66 8.98 61.96 4.77
N GLY A 67 7.71 62.24 4.49
CA GLY A 67 6.59 61.42 4.97
C GLY A 67 6.51 60.02 4.33
N ASN A 68 6.83 59.88 3.04
CA ASN A 68 6.84 58.56 2.40
C ASN A 68 8.07 57.76 2.80
N PHE A 69 9.22 58.43 2.92
CA PHE A 69 10.45 57.82 3.43
C PHE A 69 10.25 57.31 4.86
N SER A 70 9.71 58.15 5.77
CA SER A 70 9.42 57.78 7.16
C SER A 70 8.52 56.55 7.27
N ARG A 71 7.45 56.49 6.47
CA ARG A 71 6.52 55.34 6.47
C ARG A 71 7.22 54.04 6.08
N LEU A 72 7.99 54.05 5.00
CA LEU A 72 8.72 52.87 4.52
C LEU A 72 9.85 52.48 5.48
N TRP A 73 10.54 53.47 6.06
CA TRP A 73 11.55 53.28 7.10
C TRP A 73 10.95 52.57 8.33
N CYS A 74 9.80 53.04 8.82
CA CYS A 74 9.11 52.41 9.93
C CYS A 74 8.62 50.99 9.61
N GLN A 75 8.16 50.75 8.38
CA GLN A 75 7.75 49.41 7.94
C GLN A 75 8.93 48.42 7.91
N LEU A 76 10.12 48.87 7.51
CA LEU A 76 11.33 48.07 7.58
C LEU A 76 11.72 47.75 9.04
N LEU A 77 11.71 48.76 9.92
CA LEU A 77 12.04 48.57 11.34
C LEU A 77 11.05 47.67 12.08
N THR A 78 9.78 47.65 11.65
CA THR A 78 8.71 46.83 12.24
C THR A 78 8.46 45.51 11.53
N GLN A 79 9.26 45.16 10.51
CA GLN A 79 9.07 43.96 9.66
C GLN A 79 7.75 43.91 8.87
N ALA A 80 7.04 45.03 8.76
CA ALA A 80 5.88 45.11 7.87
C ALA A 80 6.28 45.07 6.38
N ALA A 81 7.53 45.41 6.07
CA ALA A 81 8.16 45.22 4.76
C ALA A 81 9.53 44.56 4.94
N THR A 82 9.92 43.68 4.02
CA THR A 82 11.26 43.05 4.03
C THR A 82 12.31 43.99 3.43
N PHE A 83 13.59 43.70 3.64
CA PHE A 83 14.66 44.50 3.04
C PHE A 83 14.60 44.45 1.50
N GLU A 84 14.26 43.30 0.92
CA GLU A 84 14.05 43.12 -0.52
C GLU A 84 12.92 44.00 -1.06
N ASP A 85 11.80 44.12 -0.32
CA ASP A 85 10.71 45.03 -0.72
C ASP A 85 11.18 46.48 -0.77
N ILE A 86 12.00 46.90 0.20
CA ILE A 86 12.57 48.26 0.25
C ILE A 86 13.58 48.48 -0.89
N GLN A 87 14.39 47.47 -1.22
CA GLN A 87 15.34 47.54 -2.35
C GLN A 87 14.63 47.78 -3.68
N VAL A 88 13.51 47.08 -3.91
CA VAL A 88 12.69 47.24 -5.12
C VAL A 88 12.03 48.63 -5.15
N ILE A 89 11.48 49.09 -4.01
CA ILE A 89 10.74 50.36 -3.93
C ILE A 89 11.66 51.56 -4.11
N TRP A 90 12.78 51.61 -3.39
CA TRP A 90 13.78 52.67 -3.51
C TRP A 90 14.75 52.47 -4.68
N LYS A 91 14.62 51.34 -5.40
CA LYS A 91 15.42 50.97 -6.58
C LYS A 91 16.92 50.97 -6.30
N THR A 92 17.31 50.40 -5.17
CA THR A 92 18.70 50.37 -4.72
C THR A 92 19.47 49.13 -5.18
N GLU A 93 18.81 48.20 -5.88
CA GLU A 93 19.32 46.87 -6.32
C GLU A 93 20.69 46.92 -7.05
N SER A 94 21.04 48.07 -7.63
CA SER A 94 22.30 48.27 -8.36
C SER A 94 23.37 49.06 -7.59
N ASP A 95 23.09 49.52 -6.37
CA ASP A 95 23.98 50.33 -5.54
C ASP A 95 24.23 49.68 -4.17
N ARG A 96 25.18 48.75 -4.15
CA ARG A 96 25.55 47.97 -2.96
C ARG A 96 26.08 48.84 -1.81
N SER A 97 26.64 50.02 -2.11
CA SER A 97 27.12 50.94 -1.08
C SER A 97 25.94 51.58 -0.34
N LEU A 98 24.90 51.96 -1.10
CA LEU A 98 23.68 52.51 -0.53
C LEU A 98 22.91 51.45 0.27
N GLU A 99 22.83 50.22 -0.21
CA GLU A 99 22.19 49.09 0.51
C GLU A 99 22.93 48.73 1.80
N ALA A 100 24.26 48.70 1.75
CA ALA A 100 25.08 48.50 2.94
C ALA A 100 24.81 49.58 3.99
N HIS A 101 24.66 50.83 3.56
CA HIS A 101 24.37 51.96 4.43
C HIS A 101 22.95 51.88 5.03
N ILE A 102 21.93 51.58 4.21
CA ILE A 102 20.53 51.40 4.68
C ILE A 102 20.45 50.27 5.70
N SER A 103 21.04 49.10 5.40
CA SER A 103 21.03 47.95 6.32
C SER A 103 21.74 48.25 7.64
N GLN A 104 22.82 49.03 7.60
CA GLN A 104 23.58 49.42 8.78
C GLN A 104 22.76 50.33 9.69
N LEU A 105 22.16 51.40 9.14
CA LEU A 105 21.31 52.31 9.89
C LEU A 105 20.09 51.59 10.47
N ALA A 106 19.39 50.78 9.67
CA ALA A 106 18.19 50.07 10.12
C ALA A 106 18.51 49.06 11.23
N CYS A 107 19.60 48.30 11.10
CA CYS A 107 20.04 47.37 12.12
C CYS A 107 20.46 48.07 13.41
N LEU A 108 21.23 49.17 13.29
CA LEU A 108 21.70 49.92 14.45
C LEU A 108 20.52 50.47 15.24
N GLN A 109 19.50 51.01 14.56
CA GLN A 109 18.32 51.56 15.23
C GLN A 109 17.45 50.48 15.89
N ARG A 110 17.32 49.31 15.26
CA ARG A 110 16.47 48.23 15.76
C ARG A 110 17.12 47.38 16.85
N PHE A 111 18.42 47.12 16.74
CA PHE A 111 19.17 46.30 17.67
C PHE A 111 20.47 46.98 18.12
N PRO A 112 20.41 48.17 18.75
CA PRO A 112 21.58 48.99 19.04
C PRO A 112 22.61 48.34 19.97
N ARG A 113 22.17 47.37 20.80
CA ARG A 113 23.07 46.64 21.71
C ARG A 113 23.95 45.62 20.99
N LEU A 114 23.52 45.08 19.85
CA LEU A 114 24.30 44.10 19.08
C LEU A 114 25.59 44.71 18.52
N PHE A 115 25.54 45.97 18.11
CA PHE A 115 26.66 46.70 17.50
C PHE A 115 27.73 47.14 18.50
N ARG A 116 27.54 46.84 19.79
CA ARG A 116 28.54 47.10 20.82
C ARG A 116 29.60 45.98 20.88
N ASP A 117 29.19 44.74 20.58
CA ASP A 117 30.02 43.54 20.72
C ASP A 117 30.27 42.83 19.38
N PHE A 118 29.50 43.13 18.32
CA PHE A 118 29.58 42.50 17.00
C PHE A 118 29.55 43.53 15.87
N ASP A 119 30.33 43.30 14.80
CA ASP A 119 30.31 44.11 13.56
C ASP A 119 29.83 43.25 12.38
N PRO A 120 28.52 42.99 12.26
CA PRO A 120 27.97 42.09 11.26
C PRO A 120 28.07 42.67 9.86
N ASP A 121 28.42 41.86 8.86
CA ASP A 121 28.45 42.30 7.46
C ASP A 121 27.04 42.57 6.89
N HIS A 122 26.94 43.11 5.67
CA HIS A 122 25.67 43.47 5.06
C HIS A 122 24.65 42.32 4.98
N GLU A 123 25.10 41.11 4.62
CA GLU A 123 24.22 39.94 4.49
C GLU A 123 23.75 39.44 5.86
N GLN A 124 24.64 39.48 6.84
CA GLN A 124 24.30 39.19 8.24
C GLN A 124 23.30 40.22 8.78
N ARG A 125 23.47 41.51 8.44
CA ARG A 125 22.53 42.57 8.82
C ARG A 125 21.14 42.35 8.23
N ILE A 126 21.03 41.96 6.95
CA ILE A 126 19.72 41.65 6.34
C ILE A 126 19.05 40.49 7.09
N LYS A 127 19.79 39.42 7.40
CA LYS A 127 19.26 38.27 8.16
C LYS A 127 18.80 38.69 9.57
N ILE A 128 19.59 39.52 10.25
CA ILE A 128 19.24 40.06 11.58
C ILE A 128 17.98 40.93 11.53
N LEU A 129 17.80 41.76 10.50
CA LEU A 129 16.56 42.54 10.31
C LEU A 129 15.32 41.66 10.18
N GLY A 130 15.46 40.39 9.80
CA GLY A 130 14.39 39.39 9.78
C GLY A 130 14.05 38.77 11.15
N ALA A 131 14.88 38.96 12.18
CA ALA A 131 14.68 38.35 13.50
C ALA A 131 13.61 39.07 14.34
N PHE A 132 12.78 38.33 15.08
CA PHE A 132 11.71 38.93 15.89
C PHE A 132 12.20 39.40 17.27
N THR A 133 13.33 38.87 17.75
CA THR A 133 13.88 39.20 19.09
C THR A 133 15.39 39.41 19.05
N SER A 134 15.93 40.17 20.02
CA SER A 134 17.38 40.38 20.13
C SER A 134 18.16 39.09 20.40
N GLN A 135 17.58 38.13 21.13
CA GLN A 135 18.22 36.83 21.39
C GLN A 135 18.33 35.95 20.15
N GLU A 136 17.32 36.01 19.27
CA GLU A 136 17.34 35.33 17.97
C GLU A 136 18.39 35.96 17.04
N ALA A 137 18.47 37.30 17.02
CA ALA A 137 19.51 38.02 16.30
C ALA A 137 20.94 37.70 16.81
N GLU A 138 21.14 37.57 18.13
CA GLU A 138 22.42 37.15 18.73
C GLU A 138 22.77 35.69 18.36
N ALA A 139 21.79 34.78 18.40
CA ALA A 139 22.02 33.38 18.06
C ALA A 139 22.48 33.17 16.61
N LEU A 140 21.99 34.02 15.69
CA LEU A 140 22.42 34.03 14.29
C LEU A 140 23.88 34.49 14.09
N LEU A 141 24.48 35.14 15.08
CA LEU A 141 25.88 35.56 15.07
C LEU A 141 26.83 34.60 15.81
N VAL A 142 26.32 33.85 16.79
CA VAL A 142 27.12 32.94 17.65
C VAL A 142 27.33 31.55 17.04
N SER A 143 26.62 31.19 15.98
CA SER A 143 26.90 29.95 15.25
C SER A 143 28.16 30.08 14.39
N THR A 144 29.32 29.90 15.01
CA THR A 144 30.60 29.68 14.32
C THR A 144 31.00 28.21 14.33
N GLU A 145 31.29 27.72 13.12
CA GLU A 145 32.16 26.59 12.70
C GLU A 145 31.55 25.21 12.40
N PRO A 146 32.19 24.36 11.54
CA PRO A 146 33.47 24.52 10.83
C PRO A 146 33.45 24.26 9.29
N THR A 147 34.56 24.65 8.66
CA THR A 147 34.92 24.65 7.24
C THR A 147 35.28 23.27 6.64
N PHE A 148 34.77 22.98 5.43
CA PHE A 148 35.53 22.35 4.32
C PHE A 148 34.95 22.84 2.97
N ASP A 149 35.80 23.50 2.16
CA ASP A 149 35.74 23.76 0.70
C ASP A 149 34.76 24.77 0.04
N GLN A 150 34.18 25.75 0.76
CA GLN A 150 33.30 26.76 0.14
C GLN A 150 33.96 27.69 -0.90
N GLY A 151 35.28 27.90 -0.85
CA GLY A 151 35.99 28.71 -1.86
C GLY A 151 36.04 28.05 -3.24
N SER A 152 36.06 26.71 -3.29
CA SER A 152 36.03 25.92 -4.52
C SER A 152 34.60 25.82 -5.05
N GLU A 153 33.63 25.61 -4.17
CA GLU A 153 32.21 25.52 -4.51
C GLU A 153 31.64 26.82 -5.05
N ALA A 154 31.85 27.97 -4.38
CA ALA A 154 31.40 29.26 -4.86
C ALA A 154 32.03 29.63 -6.22
N ALA A 155 33.30 29.23 -6.44
CA ALA A 155 33.96 29.40 -7.72
C ALA A 155 33.36 28.50 -8.81
N GLN A 156 33.03 27.23 -8.51
CA GLN A 156 32.34 26.35 -9.47
C GLN A 156 30.90 26.80 -9.73
N ARG A 157 30.21 27.32 -8.72
CA ARG A 157 28.87 27.91 -8.83
C ARG A 157 28.87 29.06 -9.83
N GLN A 158 29.79 30.02 -9.68
CA GLN A 158 29.90 31.12 -10.63
C GLN A 158 30.23 30.63 -12.05
N ARG A 159 31.14 29.66 -12.20
CA ARG A 159 31.46 29.06 -13.51
C ARG A 159 30.25 28.39 -14.16
N PHE A 160 29.44 27.69 -13.39
CA PHE A 160 28.22 27.04 -13.87
C PHE A 160 27.19 28.06 -14.37
N LEU A 161 26.97 29.14 -13.62
CA LEU A 161 26.07 30.23 -13.99
C LEU A 161 26.53 30.94 -15.27
N ASP A 162 27.83 31.24 -15.39
CA ASP A 162 28.41 31.93 -16.54
C ASP A 162 28.27 31.14 -17.86
N LEU A 163 28.31 29.81 -17.78
CA LEU A 163 28.16 28.93 -18.94
C LEU A 163 26.70 28.74 -19.35
N GLN A 164 25.74 29.08 -18.47
CA GLN A 164 24.32 28.74 -18.63
C GLN A 164 23.36 29.90 -18.34
N PRO A 165 23.52 31.05 -19.03
CA PRO A 165 22.84 32.31 -18.68
C PRO A 165 21.32 32.30 -18.89
N LYS A 166 20.74 31.22 -19.43
CA LYS A 166 19.29 31.10 -19.68
C LYS A 166 18.68 29.82 -19.12
N LEU A 167 19.40 29.11 -18.25
CA LEU A 167 18.86 27.93 -17.57
C LEU A 167 17.74 28.35 -16.61
N VAL A 168 16.65 27.57 -16.55
CA VAL A 168 15.55 27.83 -15.61
C VAL A 168 16.01 27.41 -14.21
N ASN A 169 15.83 28.27 -13.21
CA ASN A 169 16.28 28.06 -11.82
C ASN A 169 17.75 27.59 -11.72
N PRO A 170 18.71 28.38 -12.23
CA PRO A 170 20.09 27.92 -12.41
C PRO A 170 20.83 27.66 -11.10
N GLU A 171 20.42 28.31 -10.00
CA GLU A 171 20.96 28.06 -8.67
C GLU A 171 20.48 26.73 -8.12
N GLU A 172 19.17 26.48 -8.14
CA GLU A 172 18.56 25.20 -7.74
C GLU A 172 19.16 24.04 -8.55
N SER A 173 19.32 24.21 -9.87
CA SER A 173 19.93 23.20 -10.73
C SER A 173 21.42 22.95 -10.45
N PHE A 174 22.15 23.94 -9.93
CA PHE A 174 23.55 23.75 -9.53
C PHE A 174 23.64 22.96 -8.22
N GLU A 175 22.83 23.35 -7.23
CA GLU A 175 22.75 22.66 -5.93
C GLU A 175 22.29 21.20 -6.12
N ASP A 176 21.24 20.95 -6.92
CA ASP A 176 20.77 19.59 -7.23
C ASP A 176 21.87 18.75 -7.92
N PHE A 177 22.62 19.34 -8.84
CA PHE A 177 23.70 18.65 -9.53
C PHE A 177 24.86 18.34 -8.56
N LEU A 178 25.24 19.32 -7.74
CA LEU A 178 26.30 19.21 -6.73
C LEU A 178 25.99 18.13 -5.68
N ASP A 179 24.77 18.11 -5.16
CA ASP A 179 24.31 17.15 -4.14
C ASP A 179 24.38 15.69 -4.65
N ILE A 180 24.17 15.48 -5.95
CA ILE A 180 24.09 14.14 -6.54
C ILE A 180 25.47 13.59 -6.95
N VAL A 181 26.32 14.43 -7.56
CA VAL A 181 27.60 13.98 -8.14
C VAL A 181 28.85 14.41 -7.37
N GLY A 182 28.72 15.34 -6.43
CA GLY A 182 29.81 15.90 -5.63
C GLY A 182 30.68 16.92 -6.37
N LEU A 183 31.36 17.79 -5.60
CA LEU A 183 32.09 18.96 -6.09
C LEU A 183 33.20 18.64 -7.12
N GLU A 184 33.91 17.53 -6.94
CA GLU A 184 34.99 17.11 -7.84
C GLU A 184 34.46 16.76 -9.25
N THR A 185 33.32 16.05 -9.31
CA THR A 185 32.65 15.70 -10.57
C THR A 185 32.04 16.92 -11.24
N VAL A 186 31.47 17.86 -10.47
CA VAL A 186 30.98 19.16 -11.00
C VAL A 186 32.11 19.93 -11.66
N LYS A 187 33.27 20.01 -11.00
CA LYS A 187 34.45 20.67 -11.56
C LYS A 187 34.91 20.02 -12.87
N GLU A 188 35.02 18.68 -12.91
CA GLU A 188 35.40 17.95 -14.12
C GLU A 188 34.40 18.17 -15.27
N HIS A 189 33.10 18.19 -14.95
CA HIS A 189 32.03 18.46 -15.90
C HIS A 189 32.16 19.86 -16.52
N LEU A 190 32.40 20.89 -15.68
CA LEU A 190 32.60 22.27 -16.12
C LEU A 190 33.88 22.45 -16.95
N ASP A 191 34.98 21.80 -16.56
CA ASP A 191 36.23 21.81 -17.32
C ASP A 191 36.04 21.22 -18.72
N ARG A 192 35.29 20.11 -18.83
CA ARG A 192 34.94 19.48 -20.11
C ARG A 192 34.03 20.38 -20.95
N LEU A 193 33.07 21.07 -20.35
CA LEU A 193 32.18 22.00 -21.05
C LEU A 193 32.92 23.22 -21.61
N GLU A 194 33.85 23.79 -20.83
CA GLU A 194 34.70 24.90 -21.28
C GLU A 194 35.67 24.46 -22.37
N ASN A 195 36.24 23.27 -22.26
CA ASN A 195 37.11 22.71 -23.29
C ASN A 195 36.34 22.46 -24.60
N LEU A 196 35.10 21.97 -24.50
CA LEU A 196 34.21 21.85 -25.65
C LEU A 196 33.97 23.22 -26.30
N CYS A 197 33.68 24.26 -25.50
CA CYS A 197 33.50 25.63 -26.01
C CYS A 197 34.76 26.15 -26.75
N LYS A 198 35.97 25.78 -26.30
CA LYS A 198 37.24 26.14 -26.97
C LYS A 198 37.48 25.35 -28.26
N THR A 199 36.99 24.10 -28.33
CA THR A 199 37.18 23.21 -29.48
C THR A 199 36.26 23.58 -30.66
N LEU A 200 35.10 24.19 -30.37
CA LEU A 200 34.13 24.66 -31.36
C LEU A 200 34.60 25.97 -32.03
N THR A 201 35.37 25.83 -33.12
CA THR A 201 35.86 26.99 -33.87
C THR A 201 34.70 27.76 -34.52
N GLY A 202 34.55 29.05 -34.17
CA GLY A 202 33.56 29.95 -34.78
C GLY A 202 32.20 30.02 -34.07
N VAL A 203 32.07 29.49 -32.84
CA VAL A 203 30.90 29.72 -31.97
C VAL A 203 31.32 30.56 -30.77
N GLU A 204 30.72 31.73 -30.59
CA GLU A 204 31.01 32.57 -29.41
C GLU A 204 30.51 31.90 -28.12
N LYS A 205 31.20 32.12 -26.99
CA LYS A 205 30.80 31.60 -25.66
C LYS A 205 29.34 31.96 -25.31
N SER A 206 28.92 33.18 -25.65
CA SER A 206 27.54 33.66 -25.45
C SER A 206 26.50 32.92 -26.30
N GLN A 207 26.89 32.44 -27.48
CA GLN A 207 26.04 31.68 -28.39
C GLN A 207 25.96 30.22 -27.95
N PHE A 208 27.09 29.63 -27.55
CA PHE A 208 27.15 28.29 -26.97
C PHE A 208 26.27 28.19 -25.72
N GLY A 209 26.44 29.09 -24.74
CA GLY A 209 25.65 29.06 -23.50
C GLY A 209 24.15 29.22 -23.74
N ARG A 210 23.74 29.98 -24.76
CA ARG A 210 22.33 30.11 -25.18
C ARG A 210 21.76 28.82 -25.78
N LEU A 211 22.53 28.13 -26.63
CA LEU A 211 22.09 26.86 -27.23
C LEU A 211 22.08 25.74 -26.19
N TRP A 212 23.11 25.69 -25.33
CA TRP A 212 23.22 24.74 -24.22
C TRP A 212 22.05 24.87 -23.25
N SER A 213 21.76 26.08 -22.76
CA SER A 213 20.65 26.32 -21.84
C SER A 213 19.30 25.89 -22.43
N ARG A 214 19.08 26.11 -23.74
CA ARG A 214 17.84 25.70 -24.42
C ARG A 214 17.71 24.19 -24.57
N LEU A 215 18.83 23.49 -24.77
CA LEU A 215 18.86 22.02 -24.81
C LEU A 215 18.55 21.44 -23.42
N ILE A 216 19.23 21.92 -22.36
CA ILE A 216 19.00 21.45 -20.99
C ILE A 216 17.58 21.77 -20.50
N ASN A 217 17.02 22.93 -20.87
CA ASN A 217 15.63 23.30 -20.58
C ASN A 217 14.58 22.53 -21.42
N ARG A 218 14.97 21.59 -22.29
CA ARG A 218 14.07 20.86 -23.22
C ARG A 218 13.31 21.78 -24.19
N GLN A 219 13.83 22.97 -24.46
CA GLN A 219 13.24 23.96 -25.38
C GLN A 219 13.75 23.81 -26.82
N MET A 220 14.67 22.87 -27.04
CA MET A 220 15.32 22.59 -28.31
C MET A 220 15.73 21.12 -28.34
N LYS A 221 15.49 20.45 -29.47
CA LYS A 221 15.98 19.09 -29.71
C LYS A 221 17.49 19.06 -29.97
N PHE A 222 18.10 17.93 -29.68
CA PHE A 222 19.53 17.70 -29.79
C PHE A 222 20.04 17.93 -31.22
N ASP A 223 19.35 17.42 -32.23
CA ASP A 223 19.70 17.60 -33.65
C ASP A 223 19.73 19.09 -34.08
N VAL A 224 18.78 19.88 -33.58
CA VAL A 224 18.72 21.34 -33.80
C VAL A 224 19.85 22.04 -33.06
N ALA A 225 20.19 21.61 -31.84
CA ALA A 225 21.31 22.16 -31.07
C ALA A 225 22.66 21.89 -31.76
N ILE A 226 22.90 20.66 -32.23
CA ILE A 226 24.10 20.28 -32.97
C ILE A 226 24.22 21.07 -34.27
N SER A 227 23.12 21.22 -35.02
CA SER A 227 23.08 22.05 -36.23
C SER A 227 23.42 23.52 -35.94
N GLY A 228 22.90 24.06 -34.82
CA GLY A 228 23.18 25.42 -34.36
C GLY A 228 24.63 25.64 -33.93
N LEU A 229 25.30 24.60 -33.43
CA LEU A 229 26.73 24.59 -33.09
C LEU A 229 27.64 24.38 -34.31
N ARG A 230 27.08 24.29 -35.52
CA ARG A 230 27.79 24.06 -36.81
C ARG A 230 28.63 22.79 -36.82
N LEU A 231 28.20 21.80 -36.04
CA LEU A 231 28.83 20.49 -35.99
C LEU A 231 28.29 19.66 -37.15
N GLY A 232 29.18 19.32 -38.08
CA GLY A 232 28.87 18.39 -39.18
C GLY A 232 28.69 16.95 -38.67
N SER A 233 28.95 15.97 -39.53
CA SER A 233 28.84 14.52 -39.25
C SER A 233 29.84 13.97 -38.23
N ASP A 234 30.41 14.80 -37.33
CA ASP A 234 31.39 14.38 -36.34
C ASP A 234 30.70 13.64 -35.18
N GLN A 235 30.62 12.32 -35.33
CA GLN A 235 29.98 11.42 -34.36
C GLN A 235 30.68 11.41 -33.00
N SER A 236 31.99 11.64 -32.95
CA SER A 236 32.75 11.64 -31.69
C SER A 236 32.38 12.86 -30.84
N LEU A 237 32.28 14.03 -31.47
CA LEU A 237 31.91 15.26 -30.75
C LEU A 237 30.43 15.23 -30.33
N GLN A 238 29.54 14.71 -31.18
CA GLN A 238 28.12 14.53 -30.83
C GLN A 238 27.94 13.56 -29.66
N ALA A 239 28.68 12.45 -29.63
CA ALA A 239 28.68 11.52 -28.51
C ALA A 239 29.13 12.20 -27.21
N HIS A 240 30.17 13.02 -27.26
CA HIS A 240 30.65 13.77 -26.10
C HIS A 240 29.65 14.83 -25.61
N ILE A 241 29.02 15.57 -26.54
CA ILE A 241 27.99 16.57 -26.22
C ILE A 241 26.76 15.92 -25.58
N SER A 242 26.29 14.80 -26.14
CA SER A 242 25.17 14.06 -25.55
C SER A 242 25.49 13.56 -24.14
N GLN A 243 26.74 13.15 -23.88
CA GLN A 243 27.16 12.67 -22.57
C GLN A 243 27.13 13.78 -21.52
N LEU A 244 27.69 14.95 -21.84
CA LEU A 244 27.69 16.11 -20.96
C LEU A 244 26.27 16.65 -20.74
N ALA A 245 25.46 16.76 -21.79
CA ALA A 245 24.10 17.26 -21.63
C ALA A 245 23.25 16.29 -20.77
N PHE A 246 23.44 14.99 -20.97
CA PHE A 246 22.75 13.95 -20.20
C PHE A 246 23.17 13.92 -18.73
N SER A 247 24.47 13.99 -18.44
CA SER A 247 24.96 13.98 -17.04
C SER A 247 24.42 15.15 -16.26
N GLN A 248 24.24 16.30 -16.90
CA GLN A 248 23.71 17.49 -16.25
C GLN A 248 22.18 17.46 -16.08
N GLN A 249 21.43 16.91 -17.04
CA GLN A 249 19.97 16.85 -16.96
C GLN A 249 19.47 15.66 -16.11
N HIS A 250 20.25 14.58 -16.02
CA HIS A 250 19.93 13.34 -15.31
C HIS A 250 21.13 12.78 -14.52
N PRO A 251 21.64 13.52 -13.52
CA PRO A 251 22.88 13.16 -12.81
C PRO A 251 22.84 11.81 -12.09
N SER A 252 21.72 11.43 -11.47
CA SER A 252 21.59 10.14 -10.78
C SER A 252 21.67 8.96 -11.76
N ILE A 253 20.99 9.06 -12.90
CA ILE A 253 20.96 8.02 -13.94
C ILE A 253 22.34 7.90 -14.61
N SER A 254 22.98 9.02 -14.90
CA SER A 254 24.31 9.04 -15.52
C SER A 254 25.40 8.42 -14.64
N ARG A 255 25.22 8.39 -13.32
CA ARG A 255 26.15 7.78 -12.37
C ARG A 255 25.94 6.27 -12.27
N ASP A 256 24.69 5.82 -12.26
CA ASP A 256 24.33 4.46 -11.88
C ASP A 256 24.17 3.51 -13.08
N LEU A 257 24.08 4.03 -14.33
CA LEU A 257 23.83 3.23 -15.55
C LEU A 257 24.78 3.56 -16.71
N TYR A 258 25.19 2.52 -17.45
CA TYR A 258 25.89 2.68 -18.73
C TYR A 258 24.88 3.04 -19.83
N THR A 259 25.10 4.16 -20.54
CA THR A 259 24.20 4.65 -21.60
C THR A 259 24.90 4.74 -22.96
N THR A 260 24.15 4.47 -24.02
CA THR A 260 24.57 4.70 -25.42
C THR A 260 24.27 6.14 -25.86
N HIS A 261 24.91 6.60 -26.95
CA HIS A 261 24.68 7.94 -27.48
C HIS A 261 23.20 8.16 -27.86
N GLU A 262 22.59 7.17 -28.51
CA GLU A 262 21.20 7.21 -28.97
C GLU A 262 20.22 7.33 -27.80
N GLN A 263 20.42 6.56 -26.73
CA GLN A 263 19.59 6.65 -25.53
C GLN A 263 19.69 8.02 -24.85
N ARG A 264 20.90 8.59 -24.79
CA ARG A 264 21.09 9.94 -24.25
C ARG A 264 20.35 10.99 -25.09
N VAL A 265 20.46 10.91 -26.41
CA VAL A 265 19.76 11.84 -27.31
C VAL A 265 18.25 11.72 -27.19
N GLU A 266 17.70 10.50 -27.15
CA GLU A 266 16.26 10.26 -26.98
C GLU A 266 15.72 10.83 -25.65
N SER A 267 16.51 10.74 -24.58
CA SER A 267 16.17 11.33 -23.29
C SER A 267 16.22 12.85 -23.27
N LEU A 268 17.20 13.46 -23.94
CA LEU A 268 17.34 14.91 -24.06
C LEU A 268 16.20 15.51 -24.90
N ASP A 269 15.73 14.78 -25.92
CA ASP A 269 14.63 15.18 -26.79
C ASP A 269 13.24 14.96 -26.19
N SER A 270 13.15 14.28 -25.04
CA SER A 270 11.90 14.02 -24.35
C SER A 270 11.27 15.31 -23.81
N SER A 271 9.94 15.41 -23.89
CA SER A 271 9.21 16.63 -23.53
C SER A 271 9.13 16.93 -22.02
N THR A 272 9.44 15.95 -21.17
CA THR A 272 9.32 16.03 -19.70
C THR A 272 10.37 15.15 -19.03
N SER A 273 10.84 15.51 -17.83
CA SER A 273 11.81 14.72 -17.06
C SER A 273 11.32 13.30 -16.76
N GLN A 274 10.03 13.10 -16.44
CA GLN A 274 9.47 11.77 -16.19
C GLN A 274 9.49 10.85 -17.42
N ALA A 275 9.29 11.42 -18.62
CA ALA A 275 9.35 10.64 -19.87
C ALA A 275 10.79 10.24 -20.22
N ALA A 276 11.76 11.11 -19.92
CA ALA A 276 13.18 10.83 -20.11
C ALA A 276 13.69 9.77 -19.12
N GLU A 277 13.30 9.87 -17.85
CA GLU A 277 13.63 8.88 -16.80
C GLU A 277 13.01 7.51 -17.10
N ALA A 278 11.80 7.47 -17.68
CA ALA A 278 11.13 6.24 -18.08
C ALA A 278 11.88 5.42 -19.15
N LEU A 279 12.81 6.02 -19.89
CA LEU A 279 13.68 5.31 -20.86
C LEU A 279 14.76 4.46 -20.16
N PHE A 280 15.09 4.77 -18.90
CA PHE A 280 16.15 4.14 -18.12
C PHE A 280 15.66 3.40 -16.89
N LEU A 281 14.41 3.61 -16.49
CA LEU A 281 13.72 2.62 -15.67
C LEU A 281 13.78 1.27 -16.41
N PRO A 282 14.02 0.15 -15.71
CA PRO A 282 13.93 -1.16 -16.34
C PRO A 282 12.60 -1.19 -17.05
N ASN A 283 12.66 -1.31 -18.37
CA ASN A 283 11.48 -1.42 -19.22
C ASN A 283 10.51 -2.33 -18.49
N SER A 284 9.32 -1.84 -18.13
CA SER A 284 8.16 -2.69 -17.85
C SER A 284 7.72 -3.49 -19.08
N LYS A 285 8.56 -3.51 -20.13
CA LYS A 285 8.52 -4.30 -21.36
C LYS A 285 9.74 -5.22 -21.56
N SER A 286 10.67 -5.33 -20.61
CA SER A 286 11.46 -6.56 -20.55
C SER A 286 10.54 -7.59 -19.93
N GLU A 287 9.80 -8.34 -20.76
CA GLU A 287 8.95 -9.44 -20.30
C GLU A 287 9.82 -10.32 -19.40
N THR A 288 9.58 -10.26 -18.10
CA THR A 288 10.24 -11.19 -17.20
C THR A 288 9.63 -12.57 -17.47
N LEU A 289 10.37 -13.64 -17.19
CA LEU A 289 9.81 -14.99 -17.34
C LEU A 289 8.45 -15.15 -16.60
N PRO A 290 8.26 -14.58 -15.38
CA PRO A 290 6.95 -14.50 -14.75
C PRO A 290 5.86 -13.81 -15.59
N ASP A 291 6.16 -12.67 -16.22
CA ASP A 291 5.19 -11.96 -17.05
C ASP A 291 4.76 -12.80 -18.25
N GLU A 292 5.73 -13.47 -18.89
CA GLU A 292 5.45 -14.40 -19.99
C GLU A 292 4.55 -15.57 -19.57
N ILE A 293 4.78 -16.13 -18.38
CA ILE A 293 4.01 -17.22 -17.79
C ILE A 293 2.58 -16.75 -17.50
N VAL A 294 2.42 -15.57 -16.90
CA VAL A 294 1.10 -15.00 -16.58
C VAL A 294 0.30 -14.71 -17.85
N ALA A 295 0.94 -14.15 -18.88
CA ALA A 295 0.30 -13.89 -20.17
C ALA A 295 -0.17 -15.19 -20.85
N GLU A 296 0.64 -16.25 -20.84
CA GLU A 296 0.27 -17.56 -21.39
C GLU A 296 -0.82 -18.26 -20.55
N GLY A 297 -0.75 -18.14 -19.22
CA GLY A 297 -1.77 -18.62 -18.30
C GLY A 297 -3.14 -17.99 -18.55
N TYR A 298 -3.18 -16.72 -18.99
CA TYR A 298 -4.42 -16.02 -19.34
C TYR A 298 -5.15 -16.59 -20.57
N ASP A 299 -4.51 -17.47 -21.34
CA ASP A 299 -5.08 -18.14 -22.51
C ASP A 299 -5.35 -19.65 -22.31
N GLN A 300 -4.95 -20.24 -21.16
CA GLN A 300 -5.24 -21.65 -20.85
C GLN A 300 -6.72 -22.01 -20.88
N THR A 301 -7.10 -23.28 -21.04
CA THR A 301 -8.49 -23.72 -20.98
C THR A 301 -9.18 -23.30 -19.68
N TYR A 302 -10.36 -22.69 -19.78
CA TYR A 302 -11.15 -22.31 -18.60
C TYR A 302 -11.91 -23.53 -18.06
N LEU A 303 -11.80 -23.78 -16.75
CA LEU A 303 -12.44 -24.91 -16.08
C LEU A 303 -13.73 -24.50 -15.38
N ASN A 304 -14.65 -25.44 -15.19
CA ASN A 304 -15.92 -25.27 -14.47
C ASN A 304 -16.79 -24.11 -14.99
N ALA A 305 -16.82 -23.90 -16.31
CA ALA A 305 -17.60 -22.83 -16.94
C ALA A 305 -19.11 -22.91 -16.60
N GLU A 306 -19.66 -24.12 -16.51
CA GLU A 306 -21.07 -24.37 -16.17
C GLU A 306 -21.45 -23.85 -14.77
N ASP A 307 -20.53 -23.94 -13.81
CA ASP A 307 -20.77 -23.53 -12.42
C ASP A 307 -20.40 -22.06 -12.14
N ILE A 308 -19.65 -21.43 -13.04
CA ILE A 308 -19.10 -20.08 -12.83
C ILE A 308 -19.64 -19.08 -13.87
N VAL A 309 -19.45 -19.36 -15.15
CA VAL A 309 -19.78 -18.44 -16.25
C VAL A 309 -21.29 -18.36 -16.43
N ILE A 310 -21.97 -19.50 -16.48
CA ILE A 310 -23.42 -19.56 -16.74
C ILE A 310 -24.25 -18.88 -15.62
N PRO A 311 -24.01 -19.11 -14.32
CA PRO A 311 -24.75 -18.43 -13.25
C PRO A 311 -24.45 -16.92 -13.20
N THR A 312 -23.20 -16.53 -13.47
CA THR A 312 -22.82 -15.12 -13.56
C THR A 312 -23.54 -14.43 -14.72
N LEU A 313 -23.55 -15.06 -15.90
CA LEU A 313 -24.22 -14.54 -17.09
C LEU A 313 -25.73 -14.38 -16.83
N LYS A 314 -26.37 -15.39 -16.23
CA LYS A 314 -27.78 -15.33 -15.85
C LYS A 314 -28.07 -14.15 -14.91
N THR A 315 -27.23 -13.98 -13.88
CA THR A 315 -27.33 -12.85 -12.95
C THR A 315 -27.24 -11.50 -13.68
N LEU A 316 -26.33 -11.36 -14.65
CA LEU A 316 -26.19 -10.14 -15.45
C LEU A 316 -27.40 -9.92 -16.37
N GLN A 317 -27.93 -10.97 -16.98
CA GLN A 317 -29.14 -10.92 -17.81
C GLN A 317 -30.37 -10.49 -17.00
N ASP A 318 -30.58 -11.07 -15.82
CA ASP A 318 -31.69 -10.74 -14.93
C ASP A 318 -31.62 -9.27 -14.48
N ARG A 319 -30.41 -8.76 -14.21
CA ARG A 319 -30.19 -7.36 -13.82
C ARG A 319 -30.39 -6.40 -15.00
N ALA A 320 -29.92 -6.76 -16.19
CA ALA A 320 -30.17 -5.99 -17.40
C ALA A 320 -31.68 -5.92 -17.71
N ALA A 321 -32.43 -7.01 -17.53
CA ALA A 321 -33.88 -7.03 -17.68
C ALA A 321 -34.60 -6.14 -16.63
N ALA A 322 -34.08 -6.12 -15.40
CA ALA A 322 -34.63 -5.35 -14.30
C ALA A 322 -34.33 -3.84 -14.36
N TRP A 323 -33.45 -3.39 -15.26
CA TRP A 323 -33.07 -1.97 -15.39
C TRP A 323 -34.28 -1.06 -15.60
N ARG A 324 -34.52 -0.17 -14.64
CA ARG A 324 -35.54 0.88 -14.70
C ARG A 324 -34.94 2.15 -14.06
N PRO A 325 -34.81 3.28 -14.80
CA PRO A 325 -34.28 4.53 -14.24
C PRO A 325 -35.02 5.05 -13.01
N ALA A 326 -36.30 4.69 -12.85
CA ALA A 326 -37.11 5.02 -11.69
C ALA A 326 -36.76 4.20 -10.44
N LYS A 327 -36.20 3.00 -10.60
CA LYS A 327 -35.88 2.07 -9.50
C LYS A 327 -34.39 2.04 -9.16
N TYR A 328 -33.54 2.12 -10.17
CA TYR A 328 -32.09 1.97 -10.03
C TYR A 328 -31.33 3.24 -10.44
N LEU A 329 -30.17 3.50 -9.85
CA LEU A 329 -29.35 4.68 -10.17
C LEU A 329 -28.76 4.63 -11.58
N ALA A 330 -28.24 3.47 -12.01
CA ALA A 330 -27.66 3.23 -13.33
C ALA A 330 -27.62 1.71 -13.64
N PRO A 331 -27.53 1.29 -14.91
CA PRO A 331 -27.47 -0.12 -15.33
C PRO A 331 -26.06 -0.71 -15.16
N TYR A 332 -25.56 -0.77 -13.93
CA TYR A 332 -24.29 -1.43 -13.63
C TYR A 332 -24.33 -2.25 -12.34
N THR A 333 -23.37 -3.17 -12.23
CA THR A 333 -23.01 -3.85 -10.98
C THR A 333 -21.50 -3.86 -10.79
N SER A 334 -21.04 -4.15 -9.57
CA SER A 334 -19.64 -4.44 -9.28
C SER A 334 -19.37 -5.95 -9.25
N LEU A 335 -18.15 -6.35 -9.63
CA LEU A 335 -17.59 -7.70 -9.43
C LEU A 335 -16.49 -7.62 -8.37
N ILE A 336 -16.73 -8.24 -7.22
CA ILE A 336 -15.86 -8.19 -6.04
C ILE A 336 -15.24 -9.56 -5.84
N ALA A 337 -13.93 -9.65 -6.03
CA ALA A 337 -13.12 -10.79 -5.60
C ALA A 337 -11.68 -10.32 -5.41
N PRO A 338 -10.90 -10.95 -4.52
CA PRO A 338 -9.50 -10.60 -4.33
C PRO A 338 -8.68 -10.78 -5.62
N ALA A 339 -7.44 -10.27 -5.60
CA ALA A 339 -6.47 -10.52 -6.65
C ALA A 339 -6.28 -12.04 -6.87
N LEU A 340 -5.75 -12.41 -8.04
CA LEU A 340 -5.41 -13.80 -8.40
C LEU A 340 -6.58 -14.80 -8.54
N ASN A 341 -7.83 -14.39 -8.31
CA ASN A 341 -8.99 -15.29 -8.40
C ASN A 341 -9.54 -15.45 -9.83
N GLY A 342 -9.06 -14.68 -10.80
CA GLY A 342 -9.47 -14.85 -12.20
C GLY A 342 -10.66 -13.99 -12.64
N LYS A 343 -10.94 -12.87 -11.97
CA LYS A 343 -11.98 -11.88 -12.39
C LYS A 343 -11.84 -11.49 -13.85
N THR A 344 -10.65 -11.05 -14.24
CA THR A 344 -10.36 -10.62 -15.60
C THR A 344 -10.56 -11.76 -16.60
N ARG A 345 -10.17 -12.98 -16.21
CA ARG A 345 -10.38 -14.16 -17.04
C ARG A 345 -11.87 -14.50 -17.21
N LEU A 346 -12.68 -14.36 -16.15
CA LEU A 346 -14.14 -14.50 -16.23
C LEU A 346 -14.75 -13.50 -17.24
N LEU A 347 -14.30 -12.24 -17.25
CA LEU A 347 -14.80 -11.24 -18.21
C LEU A 347 -14.54 -11.65 -19.66
N LYS A 348 -13.38 -12.26 -19.93
CA LYS A 348 -13.06 -12.85 -21.24
C LYS A 348 -13.94 -14.05 -21.56
N GLU A 349 -14.18 -14.95 -20.61
CA GLU A 349 -15.05 -16.11 -20.86
C GLU A 349 -16.53 -15.75 -21.06
N LEU A 350 -17.04 -14.72 -20.37
CA LEU A 350 -18.38 -14.18 -20.65
C LEU A 350 -18.52 -13.74 -22.12
N SER A 351 -17.42 -13.31 -22.74
CA SER A 351 -17.37 -12.93 -24.15
C SER A 351 -17.61 -14.10 -25.11
N ARG A 352 -17.56 -15.36 -24.65
CA ARG A 352 -18.01 -16.51 -25.47
C ARG A 352 -19.53 -16.60 -25.58
N HIS A 353 -20.28 -15.90 -24.71
CA HIS A 353 -21.73 -16.04 -24.60
C HIS A 353 -22.52 -14.77 -24.89
N THR A 354 -21.91 -13.59 -24.66
CA THR A 354 -22.48 -12.25 -24.93
C THR A 354 -21.40 -11.32 -25.48
N CYS A 355 -21.74 -10.24 -26.18
CA CYS A 355 -20.74 -9.27 -26.61
C CYS A 355 -20.18 -8.52 -25.40
N VAL A 356 -18.92 -8.78 -25.03
CA VAL A 356 -18.22 -8.04 -23.97
C VAL A 356 -17.27 -7.02 -24.60
N VAL A 357 -17.45 -5.74 -24.25
CA VAL A 357 -16.48 -4.68 -24.55
C VAL A 357 -15.59 -4.51 -23.33
N TYR A 358 -14.37 -5.03 -23.40
CA TYR A 358 -13.42 -5.08 -22.29
C TYR A 358 -12.49 -3.87 -22.26
N MET A 359 -12.43 -3.18 -21.11
CA MET A 359 -11.60 -2.00 -20.86
C MET A 359 -10.79 -2.20 -19.58
N CYS A 360 -9.49 -2.45 -19.69
CA CYS A 360 -8.59 -2.46 -18.54
C CYS A 360 -8.06 -1.05 -18.30
N ILE A 361 -8.43 -0.42 -17.19
CA ILE A 361 -8.06 0.99 -16.94
C ILE A 361 -6.98 1.17 -15.87
N ARG A 362 -6.20 0.13 -15.58
CA ARG A 362 -5.10 0.13 -14.59
C ARG A 362 -4.11 1.28 -14.77
N PRO A 363 -3.38 1.73 -13.73
CA PRO A 363 -2.37 2.80 -13.84
C PRO A 363 -1.33 2.55 -14.93
N GLU A 364 -0.78 3.62 -15.53
CA GLU A 364 0.21 3.54 -16.63
C GLU A 364 1.49 2.81 -16.24
N GLN A 365 1.88 2.85 -14.96
CA GLN A 365 3.07 2.17 -14.45
C GLN A 365 2.80 0.72 -13.98
N SER A 366 1.58 0.20 -14.16
CA SER A 366 1.24 -1.15 -13.71
C SER A 366 1.73 -2.21 -14.71
N SER A 367 2.50 -3.20 -14.24
CA SER A 367 3.04 -4.32 -15.04
C SER A 367 2.06 -5.50 -15.20
N GLY A 368 0.84 -5.42 -14.67
CA GLY A 368 -0.06 -6.57 -14.66
C GLY A 368 -0.58 -6.95 -16.05
N TRP A 369 -0.97 -8.22 -16.20
CA TRP A 369 -1.72 -8.72 -17.35
C TRP A 369 -3.22 -8.88 -17.04
N PRO A 370 -4.13 -8.60 -17.99
CA PRO A 370 -3.91 -8.02 -19.32
C PRO A 370 -3.49 -6.54 -19.28
N PRO A 371 -2.86 -6.01 -20.33
CA PRO A 371 -2.33 -4.66 -20.35
C PRO A 371 -3.45 -3.60 -20.30
N ARG A 372 -3.06 -2.38 -19.94
CA ARG A 372 -3.94 -1.20 -19.97
C ARG A 372 -4.49 -0.98 -21.38
N SER A 373 -5.78 -0.69 -21.48
CA SER A 373 -6.43 -0.31 -22.74
C SER A 373 -6.16 1.16 -23.05
N GLU A 374 -4.99 1.45 -23.60
CA GLU A 374 -4.40 2.80 -23.68
C GLU A 374 -5.36 3.84 -24.26
N TRP A 375 -5.98 3.52 -25.40
CA TRP A 375 -6.87 4.45 -26.07
C TRP A 375 -8.17 4.67 -25.30
N ALA A 376 -8.79 3.61 -24.77
CA ALA A 376 -9.98 3.75 -23.93
C ALA A 376 -9.67 4.56 -22.65
N CYS A 377 -8.51 4.35 -22.03
CA CYS A 377 -8.04 5.12 -20.88
C CYS A 377 -7.86 6.59 -21.22
N SER A 378 -7.28 6.91 -22.38
CA SER A 378 -7.10 8.30 -22.84
C SER A 378 -8.41 9.08 -22.96
N ILE A 379 -9.53 8.36 -23.12
CA ILE A 379 -10.87 8.95 -23.20
C ILE A 379 -11.55 8.97 -21.83
N LEU A 380 -11.46 7.88 -21.06
CA LEU A 380 -12.13 7.77 -19.76
C LEU A 380 -11.42 8.57 -18.67
N ILE A 381 -10.09 8.70 -18.69
CA ILE A 381 -9.30 9.35 -17.64
C ILE A 381 -8.58 10.58 -18.23
N ASP A 382 -9.29 11.35 -19.06
CA ASP A 382 -8.74 12.55 -19.70
C ASP A 382 -8.67 13.73 -18.72
N MET A 383 -7.54 13.88 -18.04
CA MET A 383 -7.33 14.99 -17.08
C MET A 383 -7.26 16.37 -17.74
N LYS A 384 -7.15 16.47 -19.07
CA LYS A 384 -6.90 17.72 -19.80
C LYS A 384 -8.18 18.38 -20.33
N ARG A 385 -9.32 17.70 -20.32
CA ARG A 385 -10.56 18.19 -20.95
C ARG A 385 -11.61 18.71 -19.98
N LYS A 386 -12.20 19.85 -20.33
CA LYS A 386 -13.25 20.55 -19.54
C LYS A 386 -14.67 19.98 -19.71
N SER A 387 -14.96 19.18 -20.74
CA SER A 387 -16.32 18.66 -21.03
C SER A 387 -16.32 17.14 -21.24
N LEU A 388 -16.28 16.41 -20.12
CA LEU A 388 -16.19 14.94 -20.12
C LEU A 388 -17.51 14.25 -20.52
N GLU A 389 -18.68 14.82 -20.19
CA GLU A 389 -19.98 14.20 -20.49
C GLU A 389 -20.20 13.98 -22.00
N LYS A 390 -19.98 15.02 -22.82
CA LYS A 390 -20.14 14.94 -24.28
C LYS A 390 -19.14 13.97 -24.91
N GLN A 391 -17.94 13.88 -24.34
CA GLN A 391 -16.93 12.92 -24.79
C GLN A 391 -17.35 11.49 -24.51
N TYR A 392 -17.90 11.21 -23.32
CA TYR A 392 -18.36 9.87 -22.96
C TYR A 392 -19.59 9.44 -23.77
N GLU A 393 -20.51 10.35 -24.07
CA GLU A 393 -21.62 10.07 -24.99
C GLU A 393 -21.12 9.68 -26.39
N ARG A 394 -20.21 10.48 -26.96
CA ARG A 394 -19.61 10.18 -28.27
C ARG A 394 -18.83 8.87 -28.26
N PHE A 395 -18.12 8.60 -27.16
CA PHE A 395 -17.37 7.36 -26.97
C PHE A 395 -18.31 6.16 -26.95
N PHE A 396 -19.40 6.24 -26.19
CA PHE A 396 -20.39 5.18 -26.11
C PHE A 396 -21.12 4.95 -27.45
N LEU A 397 -21.50 6.02 -28.16
CA LEU A 397 -22.06 5.92 -29.52
C LEU A 397 -21.10 5.22 -30.49
N ALA A 398 -19.81 5.60 -30.45
CA ALA A 398 -18.79 4.99 -31.29
C ALA A 398 -18.64 3.48 -30.97
N ILE A 399 -18.66 3.10 -29.70
CA ILE A 399 -18.65 1.68 -29.29
C ILE A 399 -19.84 0.94 -29.92
N LEU A 400 -21.06 1.47 -29.81
CA LEU A 400 -22.26 0.82 -30.35
C LEU A 400 -22.18 0.64 -31.87
N HIS A 401 -21.73 1.65 -32.60
CA HIS A 401 -21.56 1.58 -34.05
C HIS A 401 -20.45 0.63 -34.49
N THR A 402 -19.33 0.58 -33.76
CA THR A 402 -18.23 -0.35 -34.05
C THR A 402 -18.66 -1.79 -33.80
N VAL A 403 -19.33 -2.07 -32.68
CA VAL A 403 -19.90 -3.39 -32.39
C VAL A 403 -20.89 -3.80 -33.48
N ALA A 404 -21.79 -2.89 -33.86
CA ALA A 404 -22.76 -3.17 -34.91
C ALA A 404 -22.07 -3.53 -36.23
N SER A 405 -21.15 -2.69 -36.68
CA SER A 405 -20.42 -2.87 -37.93
C SER A 405 -19.56 -4.14 -37.93
N PHE A 406 -18.96 -4.51 -36.79
CA PHE A 406 -18.19 -5.75 -36.69
C PHE A 406 -19.07 -7.00 -36.87
N PHE A 407 -20.23 -7.08 -36.21
CA PHE A 407 -21.08 -8.26 -36.34
C PHE A 407 -21.86 -8.30 -37.67
N ASP A 408 -22.15 -7.14 -38.27
CA ASP A 408 -22.74 -7.04 -39.60
C ASP A 408 -21.82 -7.72 -40.66
N THR A 409 -20.48 -7.70 -40.49
CA THR A 409 -19.55 -8.38 -41.42
C THR A 409 -19.45 -9.88 -41.23
N LEU A 410 -20.03 -10.44 -40.16
CA LEU A 410 -19.92 -11.85 -39.79
C LEU A 410 -21.27 -12.60 -39.86
N ASP A 411 -22.26 -12.06 -40.56
CA ASP A 411 -23.65 -12.50 -40.46
C ASP A 411 -23.95 -13.92 -40.97
N GLU A 412 -22.98 -14.57 -41.62
CA GLU A 412 -23.11 -15.94 -42.11
C GLU A 412 -22.46 -16.99 -41.17
N LEU A 413 -21.70 -16.56 -40.17
CA LEU A 413 -20.95 -17.49 -39.32
C LEU A 413 -21.79 -18.05 -38.16
N PRO A 414 -21.52 -19.27 -37.67
CA PRO A 414 -22.10 -19.78 -36.42
C PRO A 414 -21.77 -18.90 -35.21
N LYS A 415 -22.64 -18.90 -34.19
CA LYS A 415 -22.46 -18.11 -32.95
C LYS A 415 -21.07 -18.28 -32.35
N ILE A 416 -20.58 -19.52 -32.21
CA ILE A 416 -19.30 -19.81 -31.58
C ILE A 416 -18.13 -19.14 -32.33
N ASN A 417 -18.10 -19.27 -33.67
CA ASN A 417 -17.09 -18.63 -34.52
C ASN A 417 -17.15 -17.11 -34.46
N ARG A 418 -18.36 -16.51 -34.43
CA ARG A 418 -18.52 -15.05 -34.27
C ARG A 418 -17.93 -14.58 -32.94
N MET A 419 -18.19 -15.31 -31.85
CA MET A 419 -17.70 -14.92 -30.52
C MET A 419 -16.19 -15.14 -30.37
N GLU A 420 -15.62 -16.18 -30.98
CA GLU A 420 -14.16 -16.38 -31.03
C GLU A 420 -13.47 -15.24 -31.79
N GLN A 421 -13.99 -14.86 -32.97
CA GLN A 421 -13.47 -13.70 -33.70
C GLN A 421 -13.65 -12.39 -32.93
N TRP A 422 -14.77 -12.24 -32.21
CA TRP A 422 -14.98 -11.09 -31.35
C TRP A 422 -13.94 -11.01 -30.22
N ILE A 423 -13.66 -12.13 -29.54
CA ILE A 423 -12.60 -12.19 -28.50
C ILE A 423 -11.25 -11.78 -29.09
N ASP A 424 -10.90 -12.32 -30.26
CA ASP A 424 -9.66 -12.01 -30.96
C ASP A 424 -9.53 -10.55 -31.40
N HIS A 425 -10.67 -9.90 -31.67
CA HIS A 425 -10.76 -8.51 -32.09
C HIS A 425 -10.79 -7.52 -30.92
N SER A 426 -11.36 -7.91 -29.77
CA SER A 426 -11.70 -7.01 -28.65
C SER A 426 -10.84 -7.19 -27.39
N PHE A 427 -10.16 -8.33 -27.22
CA PHE A 427 -9.27 -8.58 -26.08
C PHE A 427 -7.79 -8.49 -26.47
N PRO A 428 -6.90 -8.11 -25.53
CA PRO A 428 -5.46 -8.15 -25.75
C PRO A 428 -4.96 -9.60 -25.96
N LYS A 429 -3.90 -9.75 -26.76
CA LYS A 429 -3.20 -11.00 -27.01
C LYS A 429 -1.71 -10.85 -26.73
N LYS A 430 -1.05 -11.92 -26.28
CA LYS A 430 0.38 -11.92 -25.96
C LYS A 430 1.26 -11.52 -27.15
N ASP A 431 0.91 -11.97 -28.36
CA ASP A 431 1.65 -11.71 -29.59
C ASP A 431 1.36 -10.35 -30.24
N ARG A 432 0.51 -9.51 -29.61
CA ARG A 432 0.08 -8.22 -30.14
C ARG A 432 0.51 -7.08 -29.23
N ILE A 433 1.34 -6.19 -29.77
CA ILE A 433 1.76 -4.96 -29.08
C ILE A 433 0.64 -3.91 -29.17
N GLY A 434 0.23 -3.37 -28.03
CA GLY A 434 -0.73 -2.28 -27.93
C GLY A 434 -2.20 -2.72 -27.88
N ASP A 435 -3.11 -1.76 -28.14
CA ASP A 435 -4.55 -1.99 -28.03
C ASP A 435 -5.07 -3.02 -29.05
N PRO A 436 -6.10 -3.80 -28.69
CA PRO A 436 -6.80 -4.64 -29.66
C PRO A 436 -7.40 -3.81 -30.82
N PRO A 437 -7.53 -4.39 -32.04
CA PRO A 437 -8.02 -3.71 -33.24
C PRO A 437 -9.37 -3.01 -33.05
N PHE A 438 -10.20 -3.52 -32.15
CA PHE A 438 -11.44 -2.89 -31.74
C PHE A 438 -11.27 -1.41 -31.37
N TRP A 439 -10.27 -1.04 -30.59
CA TRP A 439 -10.09 0.35 -30.15
C TRP A 439 -9.67 1.29 -31.28
N LEU A 440 -8.91 0.81 -32.25
CA LEU A 440 -8.60 1.56 -33.47
C LEU A 440 -9.87 1.83 -34.28
N ALA A 441 -10.77 0.86 -34.38
CA ALA A 441 -12.05 1.01 -35.05
C ALA A 441 -12.96 2.01 -34.31
N VAL A 442 -13.07 1.91 -32.98
CA VAL A 442 -13.82 2.90 -32.17
C VAL A 442 -13.22 4.30 -32.31
N GLN A 443 -11.89 4.44 -32.34
CA GLN A 443 -11.24 5.74 -32.57
C GLN A 443 -11.64 6.34 -33.92
N LYS A 444 -11.65 5.53 -34.97
CA LYS A 444 -12.05 5.96 -36.31
C LYS A 444 -13.53 6.38 -36.33
N GLU A 445 -14.42 5.57 -35.76
CA GLU A 445 -15.85 5.89 -35.67
C GLU A 445 -16.11 7.17 -34.87
N MET A 446 -15.43 7.35 -33.74
CA MET A 446 -15.60 8.54 -32.90
C MET A 446 -15.21 9.85 -33.61
N LYS A 447 -14.22 9.79 -34.53
CA LYS A 447 -13.82 10.92 -35.39
C LYS A 447 -14.88 11.23 -36.45
N ASN A 448 -15.54 10.20 -36.98
CA ASN A 448 -16.57 10.33 -38.03
C ASN A 448 -17.94 10.77 -37.50
N LEU A 449 -18.20 10.58 -36.20
CA LEU A 449 -19.47 10.98 -35.59
C LEU A 449 -19.75 12.49 -35.78
N PRO A 450 -20.95 12.88 -36.22
CA PRO A 450 -21.29 14.27 -36.48
C PRO A 450 -21.19 15.12 -35.19
N ARG A 451 -20.72 16.37 -35.30
CA ARG A 451 -20.74 17.34 -34.19
C ARG A 451 -22.08 18.08 -34.22
N ARG A 452 -23.12 17.53 -33.58
CA ARG A 452 -24.51 18.06 -33.62
C ARG A 452 -25.04 18.46 -32.23
N PRO A 453 -26.08 19.33 -32.16
CA PRO A 453 -26.66 19.83 -30.90
C PRO A 453 -27.37 18.75 -30.08
N GLU A 454 -27.45 18.98 -28.76
CA GLU A 454 -27.92 18.01 -27.73
C GLU A 454 -29.31 17.41 -27.97
N LYS A 455 -30.20 18.13 -28.66
CA LYS A 455 -31.57 17.67 -28.96
C LYS A 455 -31.61 16.44 -29.88
N GLU A 456 -30.56 16.17 -30.65
CA GLU A 456 -30.45 14.98 -31.53
C GLU A 456 -29.73 13.79 -30.85
N SER A 457 -29.08 13.98 -29.70
CA SER A 457 -28.26 12.94 -29.04
C SER A 457 -29.08 11.70 -28.63
N HIS A 458 -30.31 11.88 -28.14
CA HIS A 458 -31.20 10.77 -27.77
C HIS A 458 -31.66 9.94 -28.98
N ALA A 459 -31.90 10.57 -30.13
CA ALA A 459 -32.32 9.87 -31.34
C ALA A 459 -31.17 9.02 -31.90
N LEU A 460 -29.95 9.59 -31.94
CA LEU A 460 -28.74 8.88 -32.34
C LEU A 460 -28.44 7.68 -31.43
N LEU A 461 -28.57 7.85 -30.11
CA LEU A 461 -28.39 6.76 -29.17
C LEU A 461 -29.41 5.64 -29.40
N LYS A 462 -30.67 5.99 -29.61
CA LYS A 462 -31.72 5.00 -29.89
C LYS A 462 -31.44 4.23 -31.18
N GLU A 463 -31.07 4.92 -32.26
CA GLU A 463 -30.71 4.30 -33.55
C GLU A 463 -29.50 3.37 -33.40
N ALA A 464 -28.44 3.83 -32.73
CA ALA A 464 -27.24 3.02 -32.49
C ALA A 464 -27.54 1.76 -31.66
N LEU A 465 -28.40 1.87 -30.64
CA LEU A 465 -28.85 0.73 -29.84
C LEU A 465 -29.71 -0.25 -30.64
N GLU A 466 -30.62 0.23 -31.47
CA GLU A 466 -31.44 -0.62 -32.35
C GLU A 466 -30.58 -1.36 -33.37
N ARG A 467 -29.61 -0.68 -33.98
CA ARG A 467 -28.66 -1.29 -34.90
C ARG A 467 -27.78 -2.35 -34.20
N MET A 468 -27.21 -2.02 -33.04
CA MET A 468 -26.42 -2.96 -32.23
C MET A 468 -27.24 -4.19 -31.82
N ARG A 469 -28.51 -4.00 -31.43
CA ARG A 469 -29.41 -5.10 -31.08
C ARG A 469 -29.72 -6.00 -32.27
N LYS A 470 -29.88 -5.42 -33.47
CA LYS A 470 -30.11 -6.18 -34.71
C LYS A 470 -28.88 -7.02 -35.06
N SER A 471 -27.69 -6.41 -35.07
CA SER A 471 -26.44 -7.10 -35.43
C SER A 471 -26.04 -8.20 -34.43
N THR A 472 -26.50 -8.09 -33.17
CA THR A 472 -26.26 -9.10 -32.11
C THR A 472 -27.43 -10.08 -31.90
N SER A 473 -28.42 -10.08 -32.79
CA SER A 473 -29.60 -10.95 -32.67
C SER A 473 -29.28 -12.46 -32.71
N PHE A 474 -28.15 -12.84 -33.32
CA PHE A 474 -27.63 -14.21 -33.34
C PHE A 474 -27.31 -14.78 -31.94
N LEU A 475 -27.22 -13.93 -30.91
CA LEU A 475 -27.03 -14.38 -29.52
C LEU A 475 -28.24 -15.16 -28.98
N GLY A 476 -29.39 -15.04 -29.65
CA GLY A 476 -30.67 -15.62 -29.25
C GLY A 476 -31.52 -14.66 -28.41
N PRO A 477 -32.67 -15.11 -27.88
CA PRO A 477 -33.47 -14.30 -26.96
C PRO A 477 -32.69 -14.04 -25.67
N THR A 478 -32.13 -12.85 -25.54
CA THR A 478 -31.34 -12.41 -24.37
C THR A 478 -31.77 -11.03 -23.92
N HIS A 479 -31.65 -10.76 -22.62
CA HIS A 479 -31.79 -9.43 -22.04
C HIS A 479 -30.46 -8.66 -21.94
N LEU A 480 -29.36 -9.30 -22.36
CA LEU A 480 -28.02 -8.74 -22.41
C LEU A 480 -27.41 -9.06 -23.77
N ASN A 481 -27.35 -8.05 -24.62
CA ASN A 481 -26.68 -8.07 -25.92
C ASN A 481 -25.24 -7.56 -25.81
N LEU A 482 -25.01 -6.54 -24.98
CA LEU A 482 -23.72 -5.90 -24.81
C LEU A 482 -23.42 -5.65 -23.33
N LEU A 483 -22.25 -6.12 -22.89
CA LEU A 483 -21.70 -5.90 -21.56
C LEU A 483 -20.48 -4.97 -21.65
N LEU A 484 -20.56 -3.80 -21.02
CA LEU A 484 -19.39 -2.94 -20.81
C LEU A 484 -18.63 -3.46 -19.59
N ALA A 485 -17.46 -4.05 -19.79
CA ALA A 485 -16.63 -4.58 -18.72
C ALA A 485 -15.46 -3.64 -18.44
N ILE A 486 -15.55 -2.92 -17.32
CA ILE A 486 -14.48 -2.03 -16.84
C ILE A 486 -13.68 -2.79 -15.78
N ASP A 487 -12.46 -3.18 -16.12
CA ASP A 487 -11.52 -3.82 -15.21
C ASP A 487 -10.58 -2.78 -14.60
N GLU A 488 -10.15 -3.01 -13.37
CA GLU A 488 -9.35 -2.07 -12.57
C GLU A 488 -10.07 -0.71 -12.39
N ALA A 489 -11.38 -0.77 -12.19
CA ALA A 489 -12.28 0.37 -12.32
C ALA A 489 -12.00 1.57 -11.39
N SER A 490 -11.30 1.38 -10.26
CA SER A 490 -11.00 2.42 -9.26
C SER A 490 -10.27 3.63 -9.79
N GLN A 491 -9.60 3.50 -10.94
CA GLN A 491 -8.97 4.62 -11.60
C GLN A 491 -9.99 5.69 -12.04
N LEU A 492 -11.29 5.34 -12.14
CA LEU A 492 -12.38 6.30 -12.35
C LEU A 492 -12.65 7.20 -11.14
N PHE A 493 -12.14 6.92 -9.94
CA PHE A 493 -12.34 7.80 -8.78
C PHE A 493 -11.43 9.02 -8.77
N HIS A 494 -10.44 9.10 -9.65
CA HIS A 494 -9.64 10.31 -9.82
C HIS A 494 -10.50 11.48 -10.34
N SER A 495 -10.12 12.71 -9.99
CA SER A 495 -10.79 13.94 -10.41
C SER A 495 -9.90 14.76 -11.35
N SER A 496 -10.51 15.44 -12.33
CA SER A 496 -9.84 16.53 -13.04
C SER A 496 -9.59 17.68 -12.06
N LYS A 497 -8.39 18.28 -12.05
CA LYS A 497 -7.92 19.33 -11.09
C LYS A 497 -8.72 20.64 -11.07
N THR A 498 -9.91 20.72 -11.67
CA THR A 498 -10.77 21.91 -11.68
C THR A 498 -11.78 21.86 -10.53
N SER A 499 -12.05 23.01 -9.92
CA SER A 499 -12.92 23.28 -8.77
C SER A 499 -14.41 22.86 -8.88
N ASP A 500 -14.77 22.03 -9.85
CA ASP A 500 -16.08 21.39 -9.98
C ASP A 500 -15.94 19.89 -9.68
N GLU A 501 -16.51 19.47 -8.54
CA GLU A 501 -16.32 18.19 -7.82
C GLU A 501 -16.83 16.90 -8.54
N SER A 502 -16.66 16.75 -9.85
CA SER A 502 -17.09 15.54 -10.58
C SER A 502 -15.93 14.59 -10.88
N THR A 503 -15.93 13.40 -10.27
CA THR A 503 -15.01 12.31 -10.60
C THR A 503 -15.33 11.71 -11.97
N PHE A 504 -14.35 11.09 -12.63
CA PHE A 504 -14.57 10.36 -13.90
C PHE A 504 -15.71 9.33 -13.76
N PHE A 505 -15.78 8.66 -12.61
CA PHE A 505 -16.84 7.72 -12.28
C PHE A 505 -18.23 8.36 -12.28
N ARG A 506 -18.38 9.56 -11.71
CA ARG A 506 -19.68 10.25 -11.69
C ARG A 506 -20.16 10.54 -13.11
N THR A 507 -19.26 10.99 -13.98
CA THR A 507 -19.54 11.23 -15.40
C THR A 507 -19.90 9.95 -16.13
N PHE A 508 -19.16 8.86 -15.88
CA PHE A 508 -19.43 7.54 -16.46
C PHE A 508 -20.79 7.01 -16.03
N ARG A 509 -21.08 7.06 -14.73
CA ARG A 509 -22.38 6.68 -14.15
C ARG A 509 -23.51 7.49 -14.75
N HIS A 510 -23.32 8.81 -14.93
CA HIS A 510 -24.32 9.67 -15.56
C HIS A 510 -24.60 9.26 -17.01
N MET A 511 -23.56 8.97 -17.81
CA MET A 511 -23.73 8.45 -19.17
C MET A 511 -24.57 7.16 -19.19
N LEU A 512 -24.27 6.22 -18.29
CA LEU A 512 -25.04 4.97 -18.19
C LEU A 512 -26.53 5.20 -17.86
N THR A 513 -26.88 6.28 -17.15
CA THR A 513 -28.29 6.60 -16.87
C THR A 513 -29.11 6.94 -18.12
N LYS A 514 -28.45 7.33 -19.21
CA LYS A 514 -29.08 7.67 -20.50
C LYS A 514 -29.47 6.43 -21.30
N ILE A 515 -29.02 5.24 -20.88
CA ILE A 515 -29.37 3.97 -21.52
C ILE A 515 -30.87 3.68 -21.32
N PRO A 516 -31.67 3.56 -22.40
CA PRO A 516 -33.08 3.21 -22.31
C PRO A 516 -33.29 1.84 -21.67
N THR A 517 -34.45 1.65 -21.04
CA THR A 517 -34.85 0.35 -20.53
C THR A 517 -34.99 -0.69 -21.65
N ALA A 518 -34.63 -1.95 -21.37
CA ALA A 518 -34.75 -3.08 -22.30
C ALA A 518 -33.95 -2.88 -23.60
N SER A 519 -32.86 -2.11 -23.52
CA SER A 519 -31.90 -1.89 -24.62
C SER A 519 -30.93 -3.05 -24.82
N GLY A 520 -30.82 -3.97 -23.86
CA GLY A 520 -29.85 -5.06 -23.91
C GLY A 520 -28.43 -4.66 -23.49
N VAL A 521 -28.23 -3.46 -22.95
CA VAL A 521 -26.91 -2.98 -22.50
C VAL A 521 -26.82 -2.95 -20.98
N PHE A 522 -25.72 -3.45 -20.43
CA PHE A 522 -25.40 -3.37 -19.00
C PHE A 522 -23.90 -3.19 -18.79
N ALA A 523 -23.49 -2.71 -17.61
CA ALA A 523 -22.09 -2.54 -17.26
C ALA A 523 -21.69 -3.38 -16.03
N ILE A 524 -20.44 -3.83 -16.02
CA ILE A 524 -19.81 -4.49 -14.86
C ILE A 524 -18.49 -3.78 -14.53
N LEU A 525 -18.33 -3.43 -13.26
CA LEU A 525 -17.13 -2.78 -12.73
C LEU A 525 -16.35 -3.80 -11.89
N ALA A 526 -15.25 -4.29 -12.42
CA ALA A 526 -14.36 -5.21 -11.74
C ALA A 526 -13.16 -4.46 -11.15
N ASP A 527 -12.79 -4.81 -9.93
CA ASP A 527 -11.64 -4.23 -9.25
C ASP A 527 -11.16 -5.14 -8.13
N THR A 528 -9.96 -4.87 -7.63
CA THR A 528 -9.43 -5.38 -6.37
C THR A 528 -9.27 -4.30 -5.32
N THR A 529 -9.65 -3.04 -5.49
CA THR A 529 -9.33 -2.02 -4.46
C THR A 529 -10.44 -1.81 -3.44
N SER A 530 -10.10 -1.23 -2.28
CA SER A 530 -11.04 -0.94 -1.17
C SER A 530 -12.08 0.11 -1.59
N GLN A 531 -11.81 0.76 -2.72
CA GLN A 531 -12.68 1.72 -3.39
C GLN A 531 -13.88 1.04 -4.06
N LEU A 532 -13.96 -0.29 -4.13
CA LEU A 532 -15.18 -1.01 -4.54
C LEU A 532 -16.41 -0.61 -3.71
N SER A 533 -16.20 -0.33 -2.42
CA SER A 533 -17.24 0.21 -1.54
C SER A 533 -17.80 1.54 -2.05
N LYS A 534 -17.02 2.35 -2.77
CA LYS A 534 -17.47 3.62 -3.38
C LYS A 534 -18.27 3.41 -4.67
N PHE A 535 -18.11 2.28 -5.36
CA PHE A 535 -19.00 1.94 -6.50
C PHE A 535 -20.37 1.49 -6.03
N ASN A 536 -20.46 0.95 -4.81
CA ASN A 536 -21.68 0.38 -4.27
C ASN A 536 -21.91 0.73 -2.79
N PRO A 537 -21.92 2.03 -2.40
CA PRO A 537 -22.01 2.43 -0.99
C PRO A 537 -23.38 2.09 -0.38
N PRO A 538 -23.49 2.06 0.97
CA PRO A 538 -24.77 2.15 1.65
C PRO A 538 -25.61 3.30 1.13
N THR A 539 -26.93 3.12 1.08
CA THR A 539 -27.85 4.09 0.46
C THR A 539 -27.72 5.48 1.07
N HIS A 540 -27.45 5.59 2.38
CA HIS A 540 -27.31 6.85 3.09
C HIS A 540 -25.95 7.56 2.87
N LEU A 541 -24.93 6.85 2.37
CA LEU A 541 -23.60 7.38 2.05
C LEU A 541 -23.42 7.68 0.56
N ASP A 542 -24.38 7.31 -0.31
CA ASP A 542 -24.31 7.68 -1.73
C ASP A 542 -24.50 9.19 -1.90
N SER A 543 -23.59 9.84 -2.63
CA SER A 543 -23.62 11.29 -2.88
C SER A 543 -24.86 11.79 -3.62
N SER A 544 -25.65 10.89 -4.21
CA SER A 544 -26.93 11.20 -4.84
C SER A 544 -28.15 11.03 -3.92
N HIS A 545 -27.95 10.59 -2.67
CA HIS A 545 -29.00 10.44 -1.67
C HIS A 545 -29.59 11.81 -1.30
N ARG A 546 -30.92 11.92 -1.33
CA ARG A 546 -31.65 13.12 -0.89
C ARG A 546 -32.59 12.75 0.25
N LEU A 547 -32.46 13.43 1.38
CA LEU A 547 -33.32 13.22 2.56
C LEU A 547 -34.80 13.36 2.18
N GLY A 548 -35.64 12.40 2.55
CA GLY A 548 -37.10 12.44 2.38
C GLY A 548 -37.67 11.90 1.05
N LYS A 549 -36.86 11.37 0.13
CA LYS A 549 -37.35 10.64 -1.08
C LYS A 549 -36.99 9.16 -0.97
N SER A 550 -37.85 8.24 -1.43
CA SER A 550 -37.49 6.84 -1.59
C SER A 550 -36.28 6.74 -2.53
N GLY A 551 -35.11 6.42 -1.98
CA GLY A 551 -33.85 6.39 -2.73
C GLY A 551 -33.88 5.37 -3.86
N ARG A 552 -33.37 5.74 -5.04
CA ARG A 552 -33.05 4.78 -6.11
C ARG A 552 -31.98 3.81 -5.60
N LYS A 553 -32.12 2.52 -5.94
CA LYS A 553 -31.21 1.47 -5.50
C LYS A 553 -30.02 1.31 -6.47
N LEU A 554 -28.96 0.65 -6.04
CA LEU A 554 -27.93 0.10 -6.92
C LEU A 554 -28.12 -1.40 -7.03
N PHE A 555 -27.64 -2.02 -8.11
CA PHE A 555 -27.63 -3.48 -8.20
C PHE A 555 -26.62 -4.07 -7.22
N ASP A 556 -26.96 -5.23 -6.65
CA ASP A 556 -26.13 -5.88 -5.65
C ASP A 556 -24.80 -6.34 -6.25
N PRO A 557 -23.68 -6.28 -5.53
CA PRO A 557 -22.41 -6.72 -6.08
C PRO A 557 -22.41 -8.23 -6.35
N ILE A 558 -21.62 -8.66 -7.34
CA ILE A 558 -21.34 -10.07 -7.60
C ILE A 558 -20.05 -10.41 -6.85
N TYR A 559 -20.14 -11.23 -5.81
CA TYR A 559 -18.98 -11.75 -5.07
C TYR A 559 -18.98 -13.28 -4.96
N GLN A 560 -20.10 -13.92 -5.32
CA GLN A 560 -20.24 -15.37 -5.38
C GLN A 560 -19.54 -15.89 -6.64
N PHE A 561 -18.23 -16.04 -6.54
CA PHE A 561 -17.35 -16.42 -7.64
C PHE A 561 -16.49 -17.62 -7.21
N PRO A 562 -16.98 -18.86 -7.42
CA PRO A 562 -16.41 -20.07 -6.80
C PRO A 562 -15.24 -20.65 -7.62
N THR A 563 -14.16 -19.87 -7.78
CA THR A 563 -12.93 -20.33 -8.46
C THR A 563 -11.92 -21.01 -7.53
N PHE A 564 -12.14 -20.93 -6.23
CA PHE A 564 -11.24 -21.52 -5.23
C PHE A 564 -11.16 -23.04 -5.43
N ASP A 565 -9.96 -23.59 -5.43
CA ASP A 565 -9.64 -25.00 -5.72
C ASP A 565 -10.02 -25.50 -7.14
N ALA A 566 -10.36 -24.62 -8.08
CA ALA A 566 -10.79 -25.06 -9.43
C ALA A 566 -9.74 -25.90 -10.19
N LEU A 567 -8.46 -25.84 -9.77
CA LEU A 567 -7.34 -26.58 -10.35
C LEU A 567 -6.81 -27.70 -9.43
N VAL A 568 -7.48 -28.01 -8.33
CA VAL A 568 -7.05 -29.09 -7.44
C VAL A 568 -7.32 -30.45 -8.10
N SER A 569 -6.25 -31.22 -8.30
CA SER A 569 -6.28 -32.60 -8.80
C SER A 569 -6.77 -33.60 -7.74
N ALA A 570 -6.78 -34.89 -8.09
CA ALA A 570 -7.12 -35.97 -7.17
C ALA A 570 -6.27 -35.92 -5.87
N PRO A 571 -6.83 -36.38 -4.72
CA PRO A 571 -6.10 -36.42 -3.46
C PRO A 571 -4.78 -37.20 -3.55
N PRO A 572 -3.73 -36.80 -2.79
CA PRO A 572 -2.46 -37.51 -2.80
C PRO A 572 -2.66 -38.96 -2.32
N THR A 573 -1.88 -39.89 -2.90
CA THR A 573 -1.94 -41.31 -2.52
C THR A 573 -0.71 -41.78 -1.77
N THR A 574 0.40 -41.03 -1.86
CA THR A 574 1.66 -41.31 -1.17
C THR A 574 2.09 -40.13 -0.30
N TRP A 575 2.97 -40.41 0.67
CA TRP A 575 3.57 -39.40 1.52
C TRP A 575 4.43 -38.39 0.74
N GLN A 576 5.07 -38.83 -0.35
CA GLN A 576 5.84 -37.95 -1.24
C GLN A 576 4.92 -36.97 -1.99
N GLN A 577 3.82 -37.46 -2.57
CA GLN A 577 2.81 -36.60 -3.20
C GLN A 577 2.16 -35.63 -2.20
N LEU A 578 1.99 -36.05 -0.94
CA LEU A 578 1.41 -35.22 0.11
C LEU A 578 2.22 -33.93 0.33
N GLN A 579 3.55 -34.03 0.39
CA GLN A 579 4.45 -32.92 0.71
C GLN A 579 4.93 -32.13 -0.53
N SER A 580 4.69 -32.64 -1.75
CA SER A 580 5.11 -32.01 -3.00
C SER A 580 4.58 -30.58 -3.14
N ALA A 581 5.49 -29.65 -3.39
CA ALA A 581 5.17 -28.24 -3.61
C ALA A 581 4.29 -28.02 -4.84
N LEU A 582 4.54 -28.73 -5.95
CA LEU A 582 3.75 -28.63 -7.17
C LEU A 582 2.28 -28.92 -6.89
N ARG A 583 1.99 -29.99 -6.15
CA ARG A 583 0.62 -30.33 -5.74
C ARG A 583 0.03 -29.32 -4.77
N LEU A 584 0.83 -28.79 -3.83
CA LEU A 584 0.37 -27.81 -2.85
C LEU A 584 -0.03 -26.47 -3.49
N LEU A 585 0.69 -26.04 -4.52
CA LEU A 585 0.44 -24.79 -5.24
C LEU A 585 -0.89 -24.79 -6.02
N HIS A 586 -1.50 -25.95 -6.26
CA HIS A 586 -2.81 -26.04 -6.89
C HIS A 586 -3.99 -25.74 -5.94
N TYR A 587 -3.75 -25.74 -4.62
CA TYR A 587 -4.80 -25.44 -3.63
C TYR A 587 -5.05 -23.94 -3.50
N GLY A 588 -6.33 -23.58 -3.41
CA GLY A 588 -6.79 -22.20 -3.24
C GLY A 588 -6.96 -21.44 -4.54
N SER A 589 -6.35 -20.26 -4.63
CA SER A 589 -6.54 -19.37 -5.78
C SER A 589 -6.06 -20.01 -7.10
N PRO A 590 -6.88 -19.97 -8.18
CA PRO A 590 -6.56 -20.67 -9.44
C PRO A 590 -5.29 -20.14 -10.12
N PHE A 591 -4.89 -18.89 -9.87
CA PHE A 591 -3.65 -18.33 -10.39
C PHE A 591 -2.43 -19.22 -10.13
N PHE A 592 -2.28 -19.75 -8.91
CA PHE A 592 -1.08 -20.50 -8.55
C PHE A 592 -0.96 -21.81 -9.33
N GLY A 593 -2.04 -22.58 -9.44
CA GLY A 593 -2.06 -23.80 -10.26
C GLY A 593 -1.86 -23.49 -11.76
N ALA A 594 -2.49 -22.43 -12.28
CA ALA A 594 -2.35 -22.04 -13.68
C ALA A 594 -0.91 -21.62 -14.00
N TYR A 595 -0.25 -20.90 -13.10
CA TYR A 595 1.16 -20.53 -13.20
C TYR A 595 2.04 -21.76 -13.23
N VAL A 596 1.86 -22.71 -12.30
CA VAL A 596 2.62 -23.96 -12.24
C VAL A 596 2.54 -24.74 -13.56
N ASN A 597 1.34 -24.90 -14.12
CA ASN A 597 1.11 -25.64 -15.37
C ASN A 597 1.91 -25.12 -16.59
N ILE A 598 2.28 -23.84 -16.59
CA ILE A 598 3.17 -23.25 -17.60
C ILE A 598 4.63 -23.28 -17.14
N ALA A 599 4.88 -22.88 -15.89
CA ALA A 599 6.22 -22.72 -15.33
C ALA A 599 7.03 -24.02 -15.35
N GLU A 600 6.39 -25.18 -15.15
CA GLU A 600 7.03 -26.51 -15.24
C GLU A 600 7.75 -26.76 -16.58
N LYS A 601 7.30 -26.09 -17.66
CA LYS A 601 7.91 -26.22 -18.99
C LYS A 601 9.02 -25.21 -19.25
N LYS A 602 9.17 -24.20 -18.38
CA LYS A 602 10.03 -23.03 -18.62
C LYS A 602 11.11 -22.83 -17.56
N GLN A 603 10.92 -23.34 -16.36
CA GLN A 603 11.87 -23.19 -15.27
C GLN A 603 11.84 -24.35 -14.28
N THR A 604 12.80 -24.34 -13.35
CA THR A 604 12.87 -25.35 -12.29
C THR A 604 11.70 -25.22 -11.32
N VAL A 605 11.32 -26.33 -10.68
CA VAL A 605 10.31 -26.34 -9.61
C VAL A 605 10.70 -25.40 -8.46
N LYS A 606 11.99 -25.34 -8.11
CA LYS A 606 12.50 -24.44 -7.08
C LYS A 606 12.31 -22.97 -7.45
N GLY A 607 12.62 -22.58 -8.70
CA GLY A 607 12.36 -21.23 -9.21
C GLY A 607 10.86 -20.89 -9.16
N THR A 608 10.02 -21.82 -9.64
CA THR A 608 8.55 -21.66 -9.59
C THR A 608 8.03 -21.44 -8.17
N VAL A 609 8.52 -22.21 -7.19
CA VAL A 609 8.14 -22.05 -5.78
C VAL A 609 8.60 -20.69 -5.25
N GLN A 610 9.82 -20.26 -5.56
CA GLN A 610 10.34 -18.96 -5.13
C GLN A 610 9.51 -17.80 -5.68
N ASP A 611 9.21 -17.81 -6.98
CA ASP A 611 8.38 -16.79 -7.63
C ASP A 611 7.00 -16.71 -6.97
N LEU A 612 6.33 -17.86 -6.80
CA LEU A 612 4.96 -17.86 -6.30
C LEU A 612 4.87 -17.51 -4.81
N ILE A 613 5.89 -17.83 -4.02
CA ILE A 613 5.98 -17.38 -2.63
C ILE A 613 6.21 -15.87 -2.56
N HIS A 614 7.05 -15.32 -3.44
CA HIS A 614 7.25 -13.88 -3.55
C HIS A 614 5.95 -13.15 -3.94
N VAL A 615 5.29 -13.60 -5.03
CA VAL A 615 3.98 -13.07 -5.46
C VAL A 615 2.95 -13.19 -4.35
N ALA A 616 2.90 -14.32 -3.63
CA ALA A 616 1.99 -14.49 -2.52
C ALA A 616 2.24 -13.46 -1.41
N LEU A 617 3.50 -13.19 -1.06
CA LEU A 617 3.85 -12.19 -0.05
C LEU A 617 3.51 -10.77 -0.51
N GLU A 618 3.85 -10.39 -1.75
CA GLU A 618 3.48 -9.08 -2.31
C GLU A 618 1.96 -8.84 -2.23
N LYS A 619 1.17 -9.87 -2.56
CA LYS A 619 -0.30 -9.79 -2.51
C LYS A 619 -0.88 -9.82 -1.10
N LEU A 620 -0.13 -10.28 -0.10
CA LEU A 620 -0.52 -10.17 1.31
C LEU A 620 -0.11 -8.83 1.92
N LEU A 621 1.03 -8.26 1.51
CA LEU A 621 1.49 -6.96 2.00
C LEU A 621 0.89 -5.78 1.22
N GLY A 622 0.38 -6.02 0.01
CA GLY A 622 -0.12 -4.98 -0.88
C GLY A 622 0.98 -4.08 -1.43
N LEU A 623 2.22 -4.57 -1.50
CA LEU A 623 3.43 -3.83 -1.89
C LEU A 623 4.30 -4.69 -2.82
N VAL A 624 5.01 -4.04 -3.74
CA VAL A 624 6.03 -4.69 -4.58
C VAL A 624 7.31 -4.89 -3.76
N ASP A 625 7.75 -3.86 -3.04
CA ASP A 625 8.85 -4.02 -2.08
C ASP A 625 8.32 -4.64 -0.78
N THR A 626 8.83 -5.84 -0.49
CA THR A 626 8.48 -6.61 0.71
C THR A 626 9.49 -6.40 1.86
N SER A 627 10.57 -5.65 1.63
CA SER A 627 11.58 -5.29 2.62
C SER A 627 11.15 -4.11 3.49
N ILE A 628 10.01 -4.26 4.16
CA ILE A 628 9.50 -3.26 5.10
C ILE A 628 10.05 -3.47 6.50
N ASP A 629 10.37 -2.36 7.16
CA ASP A 629 10.72 -2.36 8.58
C ASP A 629 9.54 -2.92 9.41
N PRO A 630 9.80 -3.84 10.36
CA PRO A 630 8.75 -4.44 11.19
C PRO A 630 7.84 -3.41 11.85
N SER A 631 8.36 -2.28 12.35
CA SER A 631 7.54 -1.25 13.02
C SER A 631 6.56 -0.55 12.09
N SER A 632 6.85 -0.55 10.78
CA SER A 632 6.03 0.07 9.73
C SER A 632 4.87 -0.81 9.24
N LEU A 633 4.76 -2.06 9.73
CA LEU A 633 3.62 -2.91 9.39
C LEU A 633 2.29 -2.24 9.78
N THR A 634 1.41 -2.10 8.80
CA THR A 634 0.06 -1.54 8.98
C THR A 634 -0.90 -2.56 9.58
N GLU A 635 -2.04 -2.09 10.09
CA GLU A 635 -3.11 -2.96 10.60
C GLU A 635 -3.52 -4.02 9.59
N SER A 636 -3.79 -3.63 8.33
CA SER A 636 -4.23 -4.57 7.30
C SER A 636 -3.16 -5.59 6.91
N GLN A 637 -1.89 -5.20 6.87
CA GLN A 637 -0.78 -6.13 6.55
C GLN A 637 -0.59 -7.17 7.66
N ALA A 638 -0.53 -6.74 8.91
CA ALA A 638 -0.40 -7.64 10.05
C ALA A 638 -1.60 -8.60 10.15
N ILE A 639 -2.82 -8.08 9.98
CA ILE A 639 -4.03 -8.90 10.00
C ILE A 639 -4.10 -9.85 8.79
N ALA A 640 -3.53 -9.49 7.63
CA ALA A 640 -3.42 -10.39 6.49
C ALA A 640 -2.46 -11.57 6.77
N LEU A 641 -1.27 -11.28 7.32
CA LEU A 641 -0.29 -12.29 7.71
C LEU A 641 -0.84 -13.25 8.77
N LEU A 642 -1.52 -12.71 9.78
CA LEU A 642 -2.21 -13.49 10.82
C LEU A 642 -3.45 -14.21 10.27
N GLY A 643 -4.15 -13.58 9.33
CA GLY A 643 -5.30 -14.12 8.59
C GLY A 643 -5.00 -15.46 7.95
N CYS A 644 -3.90 -15.52 7.21
CA CYS A 644 -3.48 -16.71 6.47
C CYS A 644 -2.85 -17.81 7.35
N THR A 645 -2.53 -17.51 8.61
CA THR A 645 -1.80 -18.43 9.50
C THR A 645 -2.66 -18.87 10.67
N ILE A 646 -3.16 -17.94 11.48
CA ILE A 646 -3.97 -18.26 12.65
C ILE A 646 -5.46 -18.02 12.41
N GLN A 647 -5.87 -17.24 11.41
CA GLN A 647 -7.28 -16.95 11.06
C GLN A 647 -8.11 -16.32 12.21
N PRO A 648 -7.81 -15.07 12.62
CA PRO A 648 -8.63 -14.31 13.55
C PRO A 648 -9.99 -13.93 12.93
N GLN A 649 -11.06 -13.93 13.73
CA GLN A 649 -12.44 -13.67 13.27
C GLN A 649 -12.79 -12.18 13.33
N LEU A 650 -12.86 -11.49 12.18
CA LEU A 650 -12.96 -10.02 12.09
C LEU A 650 -14.40 -9.49 11.90
N TYR A 651 -15.40 -10.13 12.52
CA TYR A 651 -16.82 -9.79 12.26
C TYR A 651 -17.20 -8.34 12.60
N GLY A 652 -16.50 -7.68 13.52
CA GLY A 652 -16.76 -6.28 13.91
C GLY A 652 -16.07 -5.24 13.04
N ALA A 653 -15.23 -5.65 12.09
CA ALA A 653 -14.27 -4.76 11.42
C ALA A 653 -14.60 -4.54 9.93
N SER A 654 -15.83 -4.13 9.59
CA SER A 654 -16.30 -4.01 8.19
C SER A 654 -15.33 -3.23 7.27
N HIS A 655 -14.82 -2.09 7.73
CA HIS A 655 -13.83 -1.29 6.97
C HIS A 655 -12.50 -2.02 6.77
N LEU A 656 -12.01 -2.73 7.79
CA LEU A 656 -10.80 -3.55 7.69
C LEU A 656 -11.02 -4.73 6.74
N ASN A 657 -12.14 -5.44 6.81
CA ASN A 657 -12.50 -6.50 5.88
C ASN A 657 -12.51 -6.00 4.42
N ALA A 658 -13.07 -4.82 4.17
CA ALA A 658 -13.07 -4.22 2.84
C ALA A 658 -11.65 -3.94 2.32
N ARG A 659 -10.74 -3.48 3.20
CA ARG A 659 -9.31 -3.30 2.88
C ARG A 659 -8.60 -4.64 2.64
N LEU A 660 -8.92 -5.67 3.42
CA LEU A 660 -8.29 -6.99 3.30
C LEU A 660 -8.69 -7.69 1.99
N VAL A 661 -9.97 -7.66 1.61
CA VAL A 661 -10.43 -8.17 0.31
C VAL A 661 -9.72 -7.46 -0.82
N ALA A 662 -9.54 -6.17 -0.62
CA ALA A 662 -9.00 -5.34 -1.65
C ALA A 662 -7.50 -5.57 -1.88
N SER A 663 -6.71 -5.19 -0.90
CA SER A 663 -5.26 -5.03 -1.08
C SER A 663 -4.46 -6.19 -0.49
N HIS A 664 -5.12 -7.14 0.19
CA HIS A 664 -4.45 -8.19 0.95
C HIS A 664 -5.02 -9.59 0.70
N SER A 665 -5.71 -9.79 -0.43
CA SER A 665 -6.17 -11.09 -0.92
C SER A 665 -7.14 -11.88 -0.03
N ALA A 666 -7.83 -11.24 0.91
CA ALA A 666 -8.89 -11.92 1.66
C ALA A 666 -10.11 -12.22 0.76
N GLN A 667 -10.76 -13.35 1.00
CA GLN A 667 -11.97 -13.73 0.27
C GLN A 667 -13.17 -13.00 0.83
N CYS A 668 -14.01 -12.44 -0.04
CA CYS A 668 -15.26 -11.81 0.37
C CYS A 668 -16.30 -12.89 0.63
N MET A 669 -16.67 -13.08 1.90
CA MET A 669 -17.60 -14.13 2.33
C MET A 669 -19.05 -13.65 2.29
N GLN A 670 -19.28 -12.39 2.64
CA GLN A 670 -20.60 -11.82 2.68
C GLN A 670 -20.54 -10.30 2.56
N ILE A 671 -21.52 -9.77 1.82
CA ILE A 671 -21.92 -8.37 1.84
C ILE A 671 -23.39 -8.38 2.22
N ASP A 672 -23.74 -7.68 3.29
CA ASP A 672 -25.14 -7.63 3.73
C ASP A 672 -26.00 -6.79 2.74
N PRO A 673 -27.33 -6.96 2.74
CA PRO A 673 -28.22 -6.25 1.81
C PRO A 673 -28.19 -4.71 1.93
N LEU A 674 -27.87 -4.16 3.11
CA LEU A 674 -27.72 -2.71 3.34
C LEU A 674 -26.31 -2.20 3.00
N ARG A 675 -25.34 -3.11 2.87
CA ARG A 675 -23.94 -2.89 2.48
C ARG A 675 -23.12 -2.14 3.53
N GLU A 676 -23.56 -2.25 4.77
CA GLU A 676 -22.91 -1.69 5.95
C GLU A 676 -21.88 -2.68 6.53
N LEU A 677 -22.09 -3.97 6.28
CA LEU A 677 -21.27 -5.08 6.75
C LEU A 677 -20.68 -5.87 5.57
N LEU A 678 -19.35 -5.88 5.53
CA LEU A 678 -18.56 -6.76 4.69
C LEU A 678 -17.77 -7.71 5.59
N ILE A 679 -17.92 -9.01 5.36
CA ILE A 679 -17.16 -10.06 6.05
C ILE A 679 -16.16 -10.65 5.07
N SER A 680 -14.91 -10.72 5.49
CA SER A 680 -13.83 -11.36 4.74
C SER A 680 -13.14 -12.43 5.57
N GLU A 681 -12.66 -13.46 4.91
CA GLU A 681 -11.90 -14.54 5.54
C GLU A 681 -10.71 -14.93 4.67
N TYR A 682 -9.74 -15.61 5.27
CA TYR A 682 -8.68 -16.32 4.57
C TYR A 682 -8.98 -17.82 4.64
N PRO A 683 -9.51 -18.43 3.57
CA PRO A 683 -9.73 -19.88 3.54
C PRO A 683 -8.39 -20.63 3.52
N SER A 684 -8.44 -21.96 3.67
CA SER A 684 -7.25 -22.80 3.66
C SER A 684 -6.50 -22.66 2.32
N GLN A 685 -5.37 -21.97 2.34
CA GLN A 685 -4.54 -21.72 1.16
C GLN A 685 -3.07 -21.74 1.53
N ILE A 686 -2.45 -22.91 1.36
CA ILE A 686 -1.11 -23.16 1.87
C ILE A 686 -0.04 -22.23 1.27
N THR A 687 -0.22 -21.75 0.03
CA THR A 687 0.73 -20.83 -0.61
C THR A 687 0.84 -19.50 0.14
N PHE A 688 -0.30 -18.89 0.51
CA PHE A 688 -0.31 -17.67 1.30
C PHE A 688 0.21 -17.93 2.72
N SER A 689 -0.20 -19.05 3.34
CA SER A 689 0.29 -19.44 4.65
C SER A 689 1.81 -19.66 4.67
N SER A 690 2.38 -20.28 3.63
CA SER A 690 3.83 -20.48 3.49
C SER A 690 4.58 -19.17 3.37
N ALA A 691 4.10 -18.25 2.53
CA ALA A 691 4.69 -16.92 2.38
C ALA A 691 4.64 -16.12 3.69
N ALA A 692 3.49 -16.12 4.37
CA ALA A 692 3.33 -15.46 5.66
C ALA A 692 4.24 -16.08 6.74
N ASN A 693 4.29 -17.42 6.84
CA ASN A 693 5.16 -18.09 7.80
C ASN A 693 6.65 -17.81 7.54
N GLN A 694 7.08 -17.82 6.27
CA GLN A 694 8.46 -17.46 5.92
C GLN A 694 8.79 -16.03 6.34
N TYR A 695 7.90 -15.09 6.05
CA TYR A 695 8.09 -13.69 6.39
C TYR A 695 8.15 -13.45 7.92
N LEU A 696 7.24 -14.09 8.67
CA LEU A 696 7.14 -13.98 10.12
C LEU A 696 8.26 -14.71 10.87
N ALA A 697 8.79 -15.81 10.31
CA ALA A 697 9.86 -16.59 10.94
C ALA A 697 11.25 -15.97 10.73
N LEU A 698 11.44 -15.13 9.70
CA LEU A 698 12.71 -14.49 9.38
C LEU A 698 13.20 -13.53 10.49
N ASP A 699 12.27 -12.78 11.10
CA ASP A 699 12.55 -11.79 12.12
C ASP A 699 11.40 -11.77 13.14
N GLU A 700 11.71 -12.12 14.39
CA GLU A 700 10.73 -12.22 15.47
C GLU A 700 10.02 -10.90 15.75
N SER A 701 10.66 -9.76 15.49
CA SER A 701 10.05 -8.44 15.68
C SER A 701 8.81 -8.23 14.79
N ARG A 702 8.74 -8.89 13.63
CA ARG A 702 7.56 -8.87 12.73
C ARG A 702 6.37 -9.57 13.37
N LEU A 703 6.60 -10.74 14.00
CA LEU A 703 5.56 -11.46 14.71
C LEU A 703 5.09 -10.69 15.95
N ILE A 704 6.03 -10.12 16.72
CA ILE A 704 5.73 -9.27 17.87
C ILE A 704 4.84 -8.10 17.43
N ARG A 705 5.21 -7.38 16.36
CA ARG A 705 4.41 -6.29 15.83
C ARG A 705 3.01 -6.73 15.41
N CYS A 706 2.90 -7.88 14.74
CA CYS A 706 1.59 -8.43 14.36
C CYS A 706 0.72 -8.71 15.59
N ILE A 707 1.30 -9.21 16.69
CA ILE A 707 0.59 -9.47 17.96
C ILE A 707 0.16 -8.15 18.62
N GLU A 708 0.99 -7.11 18.61
CA GLU A 708 0.63 -5.78 19.12
C GLU A 708 -0.58 -5.21 18.36
N ILE A 709 -0.57 -5.29 17.03
CA ILE A 709 -1.68 -4.83 16.19
C ILE A 709 -2.94 -5.67 16.44
N LEU A 710 -2.81 -6.99 16.58
CA LEU A 710 -3.93 -7.86 16.93
C LEU A 710 -4.51 -7.50 18.31
N THR A 711 -3.64 -7.17 19.27
CA THR A 711 -4.03 -6.74 20.62
C THR A 711 -4.81 -5.43 20.57
N PHE A 712 -4.33 -4.46 19.77
CA PHE A 712 -5.06 -3.21 19.52
C PHE A 712 -6.43 -3.48 18.88
N SER A 713 -6.49 -4.36 17.87
CA SER A 713 -7.75 -4.74 17.20
C SER A 713 -8.74 -5.40 18.18
N CYS A 714 -8.26 -6.24 19.11
CA CYS A 714 -9.09 -6.80 20.19
C CYS A 714 -9.72 -5.70 21.04
N ARG A 715 -8.90 -4.72 21.47
CA ARG A 715 -9.35 -3.60 22.32
C ARG A 715 -10.40 -2.72 21.64
N GLN A 716 -10.39 -2.63 20.31
CA GLN A 716 -11.41 -1.91 19.53
C GLN A 716 -12.72 -2.69 19.34
N GLY A 717 -12.79 -3.96 19.77
CA GLY A 717 -13.96 -4.82 19.53
C GLY A 717 -14.12 -5.23 18.06
N HIS A 718 -13.05 -5.15 17.26
CA HIS A 718 -13.03 -5.53 15.85
C HIS A 718 -13.15 -7.05 15.64
N LEU A 719 -12.74 -7.83 16.65
CA LEU A 719 -12.78 -9.28 16.63
C LEU A 719 -14.12 -9.81 17.16
N GLY A 720 -14.53 -10.96 16.65
CA GLY A 720 -15.69 -11.69 17.13
C GLY A 720 -15.53 -12.16 18.58
N PRO A 721 -16.57 -12.80 19.15
CA PRO A 721 -16.60 -13.28 20.54
C PRO A 721 -15.65 -14.48 20.81
N GLU A 722 -14.56 -14.61 20.04
CA GLU A 722 -13.57 -15.66 20.20
C GLU A 722 -12.80 -15.51 21.52
N ASP A 723 -12.49 -16.63 22.18
CA ASP A 723 -11.61 -16.64 23.35
C ASP A 723 -10.19 -16.22 22.91
N VAL A 724 -9.71 -15.09 23.43
CA VAL A 724 -8.34 -14.60 23.23
C VAL A 724 -7.30 -15.67 23.59
N GLY A 725 -7.59 -16.54 24.56
CA GLY A 725 -6.73 -17.67 24.87
C GLY A 725 -6.55 -18.63 23.69
N ALA A 726 -7.60 -18.85 22.90
CA ALA A 726 -7.53 -19.69 21.70
C ALA A 726 -6.67 -19.05 20.61
N LEU A 727 -6.80 -17.74 20.39
CA LEU A 727 -5.94 -16.96 19.49
C LEU A 727 -4.45 -17.07 19.89
N VAL A 728 -4.14 -16.83 21.16
CA VAL A 728 -2.79 -16.95 21.72
C VAL A 728 -2.24 -18.36 21.54
N SER A 729 -3.08 -19.38 21.78
CA SER A 729 -2.69 -20.78 21.61
C SER A 729 -2.37 -21.11 20.15
N ARG A 730 -3.12 -20.58 19.17
CA ARG A 730 -2.82 -20.74 17.74
C ARG A 730 -1.48 -20.09 17.37
N ILE A 731 -1.16 -18.92 17.91
CA ILE A 731 0.13 -18.25 17.69
C ILE A 731 1.28 -19.09 18.25
N ILE A 732 1.16 -19.57 19.49
CA ILE A 732 2.17 -20.42 20.15
C ILE A 732 2.42 -21.69 19.34
N LEU A 733 1.35 -22.39 18.95
CA LEU A 733 1.47 -23.64 18.18
C LEU A 733 2.09 -23.38 16.81
N SER A 734 1.69 -22.30 16.12
CA SER A 734 2.27 -21.93 14.82
C SER A 734 3.75 -21.61 14.94
N ARG A 735 4.16 -20.84 15.97
CA ARG A 735 5.57 -20.53 16.24
C ARG A 735 6.38 -21.78 16.57
N ALA A 736 5.84 -22.69 17.37
CA ALA A 736 6.49 -23.98 17.66
C ALA A 736 6.68 -24.83 16.39
N MET A 737 5.72 -24.77 15.47
CA MET A 737 5.78 -25.46 14.20
C MET A 737 6.87 -24.86 13.30
N GLN A 738 6.94 -23.53 13.20
CA GLN A 738 8.02 -22.81 12.49
C GLN A 738 9.41 -23.16 13.02
N GLU A 739 9.62 -23.09 14.35
CA GLU A 739 10.88 -23.44 15.01
C GLU A 739 11.28 -24.91 14.76
N THR A 740 10.29 -25.81 14.77
CA THR A 740 10.52 -27.23 14.50
C THR A 740 10.89 -27.46 13.03
N MET A 741 10.23 -26.78 12.10
CA MET A 741 10.57 -26.80 10.68
C MET A 741 12.00 -26.32 10.46
N GLU A 742 12.39 -25.16 11.00
CA GLU A 742 13.74 -24.62 10.78
C GLU A 742 14.85 -25.56 11.29
N ARG A 743 14.66 -26.19 12.46
CA ARG A 743 15.60 -27.18 13.01
C ARG A 743 15.71 -28.45 12.15
N ASN A 744 14.63 -28.81 11.46
CA ASN A 744 14.52 -30.03 10.64
C ASN A 744 14.50 -29.73 9.14
N LYS A 745 15.00 -28.56 8.74
CA LYS A 745 14.97 -28.10 7.36
C LYS A 745 15.59 -29.16 6.43
N PRO A 746 14.89 -29.56 5.36
CA PRO A 746 15.44 -30.52 4.41
C PRO A 746 16.77 -29.99 3.88
N LYS A 747 17.83 -30.82 3.95
CA LYS A 747 19.13 -30.42 3.41
C LYS A 747 19.01 -30.21 1.90
N PRO A 748 19.64 -29.18 1.32
CA PRO A 748 19.71 -29.04 -0.13
C PRO A 748 20.51 -30.21 -0.69
N GLY A 749 19.82 -31.22 -1.22
CA GLY A 749 20.44 -32.27 -2.03
C GLY A 749 20.69 -31.77 -3.46
N GLY A 750 21.64 -32.40 -4.16
CA GLY A 750 21.75 -32.31 -5.62
C GLY A 750 20.48 -32.79 -6.32
N GLU A 751 20.43 -32.71 -7.67
CA GLU A 751 19.26 -32.97 -8.54
C GLU A 751 18.12 -33.73 -7.85
N GLN A 752 17.20 -32.96 -7.25
CA GLN A 752 16.05 -33.48 -6.53
C GLN A 752 14.97 -33.84 -7.54
N ASP A 753 14.34 -35.00 -7.35
CA ASP A 753 13.08 -35.34 -8.01
C ASP A 753 12.11 -34.14 -7.85
N PRO A 754 11.44 -33.65 -8.92
CA PRO A 754 10.42 -32.60 -8.83
C PRO A 754 9.41 -32.80 -7.69
N GLU A 755 9.06 -34.04 -7.37
CA GLU A 755 8.13 -34.35 -6.27
C GLU A 755 8.74 -34.20 -4.86
N GLU A 756 10.07 -34.09 -4.74
CA GLU A 756 10.78 -33.89 -3.47
C GLU A 756 10.91 -32.41 -3.07
N VAL A 757 10.63 -31.47 -3.99
CA VAL A 757 10.64 -30.04 -3.67
C VAL A 757 9.46 -29.71 -2.77
N VAL A 758 9.74 -29.06 -1.63
CA VAL A 758 8.74 -28.68 -0.63
C VAL A 758 8.54 -27.16 -0.55
N MET A 759 7.39 -26.74 -0.05
CA MET A 759 7.08 -25.33 0.20
C MET A 759 7.86 -24.79 1.41
N PRO A 760 8.32 -23.52 1.42
CA PRO A 760 8.87 -22.88 2.62
C PRO A 760 7.86 -22.92 3.78
N TYR A 761 8.27 -23.43 4.95
CA TYR A 761 7.37 -23.65 6.10
C TYR A 761 6.05 -24.37 5.72
N GLY A 762 6.11 -25.32 4.78
CA GLY A 762 4.99 -26.09 4.28
C GLY A 762 5.35 -27.54 4.04
N TYR A 763 6.09 -28.16 4.97
CA TYR A 763 6.55 -29.56 4.93
C TYR A 763 6.30 -30.27 6.26
N PRO A 764 6.19 -31.62 6.25
CA PRO A 764 5.91 -32.38 7.47
C PRO A 764 7.09 -32.38 8.45
N VAL A 765 6.78 -32.55 9.74
CA VAL A 765 7.76 -32.81 10.81
C VAL A 765 7.32 -33.99 11.66
N ARG A 766 8.26 -34.59 12.39
CA ARG A 766 7.91 -35.64 13.36
C ARG A 766 7.26 -35.03 14.60
N LEU A 767 6.24 -35.70 15.14
CA LEU A 767 5.56 -35.30 16.37
C LEU A 767 6.54 -35.15 17.54
N VAL A 768 7.52 -36.04 17.66
CA VAL A 768 8.51 -36.01 18.74
C VAL A 768 9.37 -34.74 18.70
N ASP A 769 9.74 -34.25 17.52
CA ASP A 769 10.55 -33.04 17.38
C ASP A 769 9.72 -31.80 17.73
N PHE A 770 8.45 -31.78 17.33
CA PHE A 770 7.51 -30.73 17.69
C PHE A 770 7.27 -30.66 19.21
N LEU A 771 7.09 -31.80 19.87
CA LEU A 771 6.97 -31.88 21.33
C LEU A 771 8.25 -31.43 22.02
N GLN A 772 9.42 -31.80 21.50
CA GLN A 772 10.71 -31.33 22.01
C GLN A 772 10.84 -29.80 21.89
N THR A 773 10.38 -29.20 20.80
CA THR A 773 10.32 -27.73 20.66
C THR A 773 9.36 -27.10 21.67
N LEU A 774 8.15 -27.63 21.83
CA LEU A 774 7.15 -27.09 22.75
C LEU A 774 7.59 -27.15 24.22
N THR A 775 8.20 -28.26 24.63
CA THR A 775 8.51 -28.57 26.04
C THR A 775 9.96 -28.25 26.44
N GLY A 776 10.87 -28.26 25.46
CA GLY A 776 12.31 -28.30 25.72
C GLY A 776 12.81 -29.63 26.31
N LEU A 777 11.99 -30.69 26.29
CA LEU A 777 12.33 -32.02 26.83
C LEU A 777 12.68 -33.00 25.71
N SER A 778 13.66 -33.88 25.97
CA SER A 778 14.00 -34.97 25.06
C SER A 778 12.93 -36.07 25.08
N ARG A 779 12.97 -36.94 24.07
CA ARG A 779 12.04 -38.07 23.92
C ARG A 779 11.83 -38.89 25.20
N ASN A 780 12.90 -39.15 25.96
CA ASN A 780 12.84 -40.01 27.14
C ASN A 780 12.26 -39.30 28.36
N GLU A 781 12.35 -37.97 28.40
CA GLU A 781 11.85 -37.10 29.48
C GLU A 781 10.37 -36.74 29.29
N LEU A 782 9.77 -37.02 28.12
CA LEU A 782 8.36 -36.75 27.86
C LEU A 782 7.44 -37.67 28.67
N GLU A 783 6.88 -37.16 29.76
CA GLU A 783 5.84 -37.80 30.55
C GLU A 783 4.44 -37.53 29.97
N LEU A 784 3.92 -38.48 29.19
CA LEU A 784 2.66 -38.32 28.42
C LEU A 784 1.40 -38.84 29.15
N GLY A 785 1.34 -38.70 30.47
CA GLY A 785 0.16 -39.09 31.25
C GLY A 785 -0.05 -40.62 31.37
N SER A 786 -1.28 -41.09 31.17
CA SER A 786 -1.66 -42.51 31.40
C SER A 786 -1.49 -43.44 30.19
N ILE A 787 -0.99 -42.93 29.05
CA ILE A 787 -0.78 -43.73 27.84
C ILE A 787 0.10 -44.96 28.10
N THR A 788 -0.27 -46.10 27.53
CA THR A 788 0.54 -47.33 27.67
C THR A 788 1.85 -47.24 26.91
N ALA A 789 2.88 -47.98 27.35
CA ALA A 789 4.19 -47.97 26.68
C ALA A 789 4.13 -48.31 25.17
N PRO A 790 3.33 -49.30 24.70
CA PRO A 790 3.20 -49.57 23.26
C PRO A 790 2.57 -48.40 22.49
N ASN A 791 1.52 -47.79 23.03
CA ASN A 791 0.85 -46.65 22.41
C ASN A 791 1.74 -45.39 22.41
N LYS A 792 2.47 -45.15 23.51
CA LYS A 792 3.49 -44.08 23.61
C LYS A 792 4.55 -44.25 22.53
N LYS A 793 5.07 -45.48 22.38
CA LYS A 793 6.07 -45.81 21.36
C LYS A 793 5.51 -45.58 19.96
N LYS A 794 4.32 -46.11 19.64
CA LYS A 794 3.66 -45.91 18.35
C LYS A 794 3.49 -44.43 18.02
N LEU A 795 2.96 -43.64 18.96
CA LEU A 795 2.71 -42.22 18.75
C LEU A 795 4.00 -41.42 18.50
N LEU A 796 5.06 -41.68 19.27
CA LEU A 796 6.34 -40.96 19.15
C LEU A 796 7.23 -41.45 17.98
N ASP A 797 7.16 -42.73 17.61
CA ASP A 797 7.96 -43.29 16.50
C ASP A 797 7.33 -43.03 15.13
N GLU A 798 6.00 -43.08 15.04
CA GLU A 798 5.28 -43.01 13.76
C GLU A 798 4.64 -41.65 13.52
N GLY A 799 4.39 -40.85 14.56
CA GLY A 799 3.62 -39.62 14.46
C GLY A 799 4.29 -38.55 13.59
N GLN A 800 3.58 -38.12 12.55
CA GLN A 800 3.93 -37.01 11.66
C GLN A 800 2.87 -35.90 11.77
N LEU A 801 3.34 -34.66 11.74
CA LEU A 801 2.53 -33.45 11.68
C LEU A 801 2.74 -32.80 10.33
N PHE A 802 1.66 -32.41 9.67
CA PHE A 802 1.72 -31.64 8.43
C PHE A 802 0.62 -30.58 8.42
N TRP A 803 0.98 -29.37 8.86
CA TRP A 803 0.15 -28.19 8.77
C TRP A 803 0.98 -26.91 8.95
N ASN A 804 0.49 -25.79 8.42
CA ASN A 804 1.12 -24.47 8.61
C ASN A 804 0.11 -23.32 8.83
N HIS A 805 -1.18 -23.64 8.88
CA HIS A 805 -2.24 -22.67 9.15
C HIS A 805 -3.45 -23.31 9.84
N PHE A 806 -4.29 -22.47 10.44
CA PHE A 806 -5.55 -22.83 11.07
C PHE A 806 -6.74 -22.42 10.21
N VAL A 807 -7.79 -23.25 10.20
CA VAL A 807 -9.10 -22.88 9.63
C VAL A 807 -10.26 -23.22 10.57
N GLY A 808 -11.32 -22.43 10.50
CA GLY A 808 -12.52 -22.60 11.32
C GLY A 808 -13.39 -23.73 10.82
N ILE A 809 -13.84 -24.57 11.74
CA ILE A 809 -14.81 -25.63 11.46
C ILE A 809 -16.03 -25.51 12.37
N LYS A 810 -17.19 -25.88 11.83
CA LYS A 810 -18.44 -25.93 12.59
C LYS A 810 -18.66 -27.31 13.19
N ASP A 811 -18.38 -28.36 12.44
CA ASP A 811 -18.71 -29.74 12.80
C ASP A 811 -17.52 -30.52 13.36
N THR A 812 -17.82 -31.56 14.15
CA THR A 812 -16.78 -32.43 14.72
C THR A 812 -16.14 -33.27 13.61
N PRO A 813 -14.80 -33.22 13.41
CA PRO A 813 -14.14 -33.98 12.35
C PRO A 813 -14.24 -35.50 12.53
N THR A 814 -14.46 -36.20 11.41
CA THR A 814 -14.26 -37.63 11.26
C THR A 814 -12.80 -37.95 10.86
N SER A 815 -12.43 -39.24 10.84
CA SER A 815 -11.12 -39.66 10.28
C SER A 815 -10.91 -39.19 8.83
N LYS A 816 -11.96 -39.22 8.01
CA LYS A 816 -11.92 -38.72 6.63
C LYS A 816 -11.66 -37.22 6.59
N ASP A 817 -12.31 -36.45 7.47
CA ASP A 817 -12.12 -35.00 7.54
C ASP A 817 -10.68 -34.65 7.97
N PHE A 818 -10.12 -35.37 8.95
CA PHE A 818 -8.71 -35.22 9.32
C PHE A 818 -7.77 -35.54 8.16
N LEU A 819 -8.11 -36.52 7.32
CA LEU A 819 -7.28 -36.86 6.16
C LEU A 819 -7.35 -35.75 5.10
N CYS A 820 -8.53 -35.17 4.87
CA CYS A 820 -8.68 -33.99 4.03
C CYS A 820 -7.92 -32.77 4.57
N GLN A 821 -7.94 -32.54 5.90
CA GLN A 821 -7.17 -31.48 6.55
C GLN A 821 -5.66 -31.71 6.37
N LEU A 822 -5.19 -32.96 6.52
CA LEU A 822 -3.81 -33.35 6.26
C LEU A 822 -3.43 -33.08 4.79
N HIS A 823 -4.28 -33.42 3.82
CA HIS A 823 -4.03 -33.12 2.41
C HIS A 823 -3.83 -31.62 2.14
N ARG A 824 -4.53 -30.76 2.88
CA ARG A 824 -4.43 -29.30 2.77
C ARG A 824 -3.28 -28.68 3.56
N GLY A 825 -2.67 -29.42 4.49
CA GLY A 825 -1.73 -28.87 5.45
C GLY A 825 -2.41 -27.92 6.45
N ALA A 826 -3.61 -28.27 6.90
CA ALA A 826 -4.42 -27.44 7.79
C ALA A 826 -4.59 -28.04 9.19
N ALA A 827 -4.43 -27.21 10.21
CA ALA A 827 -5.00 -27.39 11.54
C ALA A 827 -6.36 -26.68 11.63
N VAL A 828 -7.15 -26.95 12.66
CA VAL A 828 -8.50 -26.39 12.79
C VAL A 828 -8.80 -25.82 14.17
N HIS A 829 -9.64 -24.79 14.20
CA HIS A 829 -10.25 -24.26 15.42
C HIS A 829 -11.76 -24.51 15.41
N CYS A 830 -12.29 -24.87 16.56
CA CYS A 830 -13.68 -25.29 16.75
C CYS A 830 -14.54 -24.10 17.20
N GLN A 831 -15.82 -24.09 16.81
CA GLN A 831 -16.77 -23.13 17.37
C GLN A 831 -16.88 -23.27 18.91
N SER A 832 -16.95 -22.13 19.59
CA SER A 832 -17.07 -22.03 21.04
C SER A 832 -18.26 -22.86 21.58
N ASN A 833 -18.09 -23.45 22.76
CA ASN A 833 -19.08 -24.29 23.45
C ASN A 833 -19.43 -25.65 22.80
N ARG A 834 -18.69 -26.09 21.76
CA ARG A 834 -18.76 -27.48 21.27
C ARG A 834 -17.80 -28.42 22.00
N TYR A 835 -18.00 -29.72 21.78
CA TYR A 835 -17.51 -30.85 22.57
C TYR A 835 -15.98 -30.87 22.81
N GLY A 836 -15.54 -30.43 23.98
CA GLY A 836 -14.32 -30.89 24.65
C GLY A 836 -12.96 -30.35 24.17
N PHE A 837 -12.82 -29.79 22.97
CA PHE A 837 -11.57 -29.20 22.46
C PHE A 837 -11.84 -27.88 21.72
N ASP A 838 -10.89 -26.94 21.83
CA ASP A 838 -10.97 -25.64 21.15
C ASP A 838 -10.19 -25.68 19.82
N LEU A 839 -9.06 -26.40 19.77
CA LEU A 839 -8.26 -26.60 18.55
C LEU A 839 -8.03 -28.10 18.29
N LEU A 840 -7.90 -28.47 17.02
CA LEU A 840 -7.55 -29.82 16.59
C LEU A 840 -6.50 -29.75 15.48
N PHE A 841 -5.60 -30.72 15.41
CA PHE A 841 -4.77 -30.93 14.23
C PHE A 841 -4.50 -32.41 13.98
N PRO A 842 -4.41 -32.85 12.71
CA PRO A 842 -4.19 -34.24 12.36
C PRO A 842 -2.79 -34.70 12.77
N ILE A 843 -2.70 -35.94 13.25
CA ILE A 843 -1.46 -36.69 13.40
C ILE A 843 -1.56 -37.89 12.47
N TYR A 844 -0.60 -38.04 11.57
CA TYR A 844 -0.52 -39.22 10.71
C TYR A 844 0.49 -40.21 11.25
N LEU A 845 0.08 -41.45 11.49
CA LEU A 845 0.97 -42.53 11.95
C LEU A 845 1.64 -43.18 10.73
N LEU A 846 2.90 -42.88 10.49
CA LEU A 846 3.70 -43.38 9.37
C LEU A 846 4.71 -44.45 9.84
N PRO A 847 4.39 -45.76 9.74
CA PRO A 847 5.35 -46.81 10.04
C PRO A 847 6.54 -46.80 9.07
N LYS A 848 7.71 -47.25 9.54
CA LYS A 848 8.90 -47.37 8.69
C LYS A 848 8.62 -48.24 7.46
N GLY A 849 9.07 -47.78 6.30
CA GLY A 849 8.94 -48.49 5.02
C GLY A 849 7.56 -48.40 4.37
N GLN A 850 6.59 -47.70 4.97
CA GLN A 850 5.30 -47.41 4.37
C GLN A 850 5.33 -46.04 3.69
N THR A 851 4.76 -45.93 2.49
CA THR A 851 4.65 -44.65 1.77
C THR A 851 3.22 -44.30 1.38
N ARG A 852 2.32 -45.29 1.26
CA ARG A 852 0.92 -45.08 0.87
C ARG A 852 0.09 -44.48 1.99
N LEU A 853 -0.71 -43.47 1.66
CA LEU A 853 -1.68 -42.85 2.55
C LEU A 853 -2.87 -43.79 2.81
N ASN A 854 -3.28 -43.87 4.07
CA ASN A 854 -4.42 -44.68 4.49
C ASN A 854 -5.15 -44.00 5.65
N GLU A 855 -6.46 -43.82 5.52
CA GLU A 855 -7.31 -43.24 6.55
C GLU A 855 -7.20 -43.94 7.90
N LYS A 856 -6.96 -45.27 7.91
CA LYS A 856 -6.77 -46.06 9.14
C LYS A 856 -5.58 -45.62 10.00
N ARG A 857 -4.65 -44.85 9.43
CA ARG A 857 -3.44 -44.36 10.11
C ARG A 857 -3.58 -42.96 10.69
N ILE A 858 -4.74 -42.34 10.51
CA ILE A 858 -4.97 -41.01 11.04
C ILE A 858 -5.40 -41.05 12.50
N THR A 859 -4.94 -40.06 13.24
CA THR A 859 -5.36 -39.71 14.59
C THR A 859 -5.24 -38.20 14.75
N PHE A 860 -5.37 -37.67 15.95
CA PHE A 860 -5.42 -36.22 16.17
C PHE A 860 -4.67 -35.78 17.43
N CYS A 861 -4.37 -34.49 17.48
CA CYS A 861 -4.11 -33.76 18.70
C CYS A 861 -5.31 -32.87 19.02
N GLY A 862 -5.84 -32.95 20.24
CA GLY A 862 -6.85 -32.03 20.75
C GLY A 862 -6.26 -31.03 21.73
N VAL A 863 -6.52 -29.75 21.52
CA VAL A 863 -6.06 -28.68 22.41
C VAL A 863 -7.26 -28.09 23.13
N GLN A 864 -7.23 -28.11 24.46
CA GLN A 864 -8.19 -27.37 25.27
C GLN A 864 -7.47 -26.20 25.94
N VAL A 865 -8.04 -25.02 25.76
CA VAL A 865 -7.62 -23.77 26.36
C VAL A 865 -8.57 -23.41 27.49
N LYS A 866 -8.02 -22.97 28.62
CA LYS A 866 -8.77 -22.37 29.73
C LYS A 866 -8.01 -21.16 30.25
N ASN A 867 -8.50 -19.96 29.94
CA ASN A 867 -7.86 -18.72 30.37
C ASN A 867 -8.27 -18.31 31.80
N LYS A 868 -8.08 -19.18 32.80
CA LYS A 868 -8.43 -18.95 34.21
C LYS A 868 -7.24 -19.24 35.13
N LEU A 869 -7.10 -18.46 36.21
CA LEU A 869 -6.08 -18.67 37.26
C LEU A 869 -6.18 -20.05 37.94
N HIS A 870 -7.40 -20.58 38.07
CA HIS A 870 -7.68 -21.91 38.63
C HIS A 870 -8.72 -22.63 37.76
N PRO A 871 -8.30 -23.37 36.72
CA PRO A 871 -9.24 -24.06 35.86
C PRO A 871 -9.79 -25.34 36.53
N ASP A 872 -11.10 -25.58 36.38
CA ASP A 872 -11.70 -26.88 36.67
C ASP A 872 -11.10 -27.95 35.74
N PHE A 873 -10.35 -28.90 36.29
CA PHE A 873 -9.81 -30.03 35.54
C PHE A 873 -10.91 -31.05 35.20
N ARG A 874 -11.58 -30.84 34.08
CA ARG A 874 -12.56 -31.79 33.52
C ARG A 874 -11.91 -32.72 32.50
N SER A 875 -10.75 -33.29 32.83
CA SER A 875 -9.96 -34.14 31.93
C SER A 875 -10.70 -35.37 31.40
N HIS A 876 -11.69 -35.89 32.14
CA HIS A 876 -12.62 -36.93 31.66
C HIS A 876 -13.41 -36.53 30.39
N LYS A 877 -13.50 -35.23 30.06
CA LYS A 877 -14.17 -34.72 28.85
C LYS A 877 -13.23 -34.61 27.65
N TRP A 878 -11.91 -34.74 27.83
CA TRP A 878 -10.90 -34.59 26.77
C TRP A 878 -10.60 -35.90 26.06
N THR A 879 -11.63 -36.70 25.78
CA THR A 879 -11.50 -38.00 25.09
C THR A 879 -12.11 -37.91 23.70
N SER A 880 -11.69 -38.76 22.77
CA SER A 880 -12.36 -38.89 21.47
C SER A 880 -13.86 -39.13 21.62
N SER A 881 -14.25 -40.00 22.56
CA SER A 881 -15.64 -40.37 22.85
C SER A 881 -16.48 -39.16 23.32
N SER A 882 -16.01 -38.45 24.35
CA SER A 882 -16.67 -37.24 24.87
C SER A 882 -16.70 -36.09 23.86
N ALA A 883 -15.67 -35.97 23.01
CA ALA A 883 -15.59 -34.99 21.94
C ALA A 883 -16.43 -35.37 20.70
N LYS A 884 -17.03 -36.58 20.68
CA LYS A 884 -17.73 -37.18 19.54
C LYS A 884 -16.86 -37.32 18.28
N ILE A 885 -15.56 -37.49 18.47
CA ILE A 885 -14.59 -37.71 17.39
C ILE A 885 -14.55 -39.21 17.10
N HIS A 886 -14.99 -39.59 15.91
CA HIS A 886 -15.01 -40.98 15.46
C HIS A 886 -13.81 -41.26 14.54
N LEU A 887 -12.89 -42.10 15.03
CA LEU A 887 -11.73 -42.58 14.26
C LEU A 887 -12.02 -44.00 13.75
N ASN A 888 -11.59 -44.31 12.52
CA ASN A 888 -11.71 -45.65 11.93
C ASN A 888 -10.99 -46.73 12.72
N GLU A 889 -9.86 -46.40 13.35
CA GLU A 889 -9.06 -47.32 14.15
C GLU A 889 -8.85 -46.76 15.55
N SER A 890 -8.61 -47.65 16.49
CA SER A 890 -8.33 -47.30 17.88
C SER A 890 -6.90 -46.80 18.10
N ASN A 891 -6.47 -45.82 17.30
CA ASN A 891 -5.13 -45.22 17.36
C ASN A 891 -4.92 -44.39 18.64
N PRO A 892 -3.68 -44.29 19.16
CA PRO A 892 -3.36 -43.33 20.21
C PRO A 892 -3.51 -41.89 19.71
N TYR A 893 -3.83 -40.97 20.61
CA TYR A 893 -4.03 -39.55 20.28
C TYR A 893 -3.40 -38.67 21.37
N LEU A 894 -3.18 -37.39 21.04
CA LEU A 894 -2.55 -36.43 21.93
C LEU A 894 -3.56 -35.41 22.44
N VAL A 895 -3.42 -35.00 23.71
CA VAL A 895 -4.14 -33.88 24.30
C VAL A 895 -3.16 -32.86 24.85
N LEU A 896 -3.34 -31.60 24.46
CA LEU A 896 -2.61 -30.46 25.03
C LEU A 896 -3.58 -29.59 25.82
N PHE A 897 -3.22 -29.26 27.05
CA PHE A 897 -4.02 -28.39 27.90
C PHE A 897 -3.29 -27.08 28.18
N PHE A 898 -3.88 -25.96 27.79
CA PHE A 898 -3.27 -24.63 27.91
C PHE A 898 -4.05 -23.82 28.95
N THR A 899 -3.39 -23.46 30.05
CA THR A 899 -3.91 -22.57 31.09
C THR A 899 -2.91 -21.46 31.36
N LEU A 900 -2.65 -20.63 30.34
CA LEU A 900 -1.48 -19.74 30.21
C LEU A 900 -1.36 -18.61 31.27
N ARG A 901 -2.24 -18.56 32.27
CA ARG A 901 -2.30 -17.55 33.35
C ARG A 901 -1.97 -18.09 34.74
N ASP A 902 -1.68 -19.38 34.89
CA ASP A 902 -1.33 -19.94 36.20
C ASP A 902 0.11 -19.51 36.58
N PRO A 903 0.38 -19.11 37.83
CA PRO A 903 1.72 -18.72 38.28
C PRO A 903 2.76 -19.85 38.21
N LYS A 904 2.34 -21.11 38.04
CA LYS A 904 3.25 -22.26 37.94
C LYS A 904 4.11 -22.17 36.68
N LYS A 905 5.42 -22.27 36.88
CA LYS A 905 6.43 -22.21 35.82
C LYS A 905 6.78 -23.57 35.23
N ASP A 906 6.55 -24.65 35.99
CA ASP A 906 6.95 -26.00 35.59
C ASP A 906 5.89 -26.74 34.76
N LEU A 907 6.36 -27.65 33.90
CA LEU A 907 5.54 -28.63 33.19
C LEU A 907 5.04 -29.67 34.19
N ILE A 908 3.74 -29.63 34.49
CA ILE A 908 3.10 -30.62 35.38
C ILE A 908 2.19 -31.52 34.54
N PRO A 909 2.35 -32.85 34.60
CA PRO A 909 1.47 -33.77 33.88
C PRO A 909 -0.01 -33.55 34.26
N ILE A 910 -0.92 -33.81 33.32
CA ILE A 910 -2.36 -33.76 33.64
C ILE A 910 -2.65 -34.85 34.68
N PRO A 911 -3.26 -34.51 35.83
CA PRO A 911 -3.60 -35.50 36.86
C PRO A 911 -4.45 -36.63 36.27
N ARG A 912 -4.13 -37.88 36.63
CA ARG A 912 -4.96 -39.04 36.26
C ARG A 912 -6.38 -38.83 36.76
N ASN A 913 -7.35 -39.13 35.89
CA ASN A 913 -8.75 -39.04 36.22
C ASN A 913 -9.37 -40.43 36.21
N ASP A 914 -9.76 -40.90 37.39
CA ASP A 914 -10.33 -42.24 37.60
C ASP A 914 -11.68 -42.44 36.90
N LYS A 915 -12.28 -41.35 36.37
CA LYS A 915 -13.53 -41.40 35.59
C LYS A 915 -13.32 -41.65 34.09
N LEU A 916 -12.09 -41.72 33.61
CA LEU A 916 -11.79 -42.08 32.22
C LEU A 916 -12.03 -43.58 32.00
N SER A 917 -12.55 -43.95 30.83
CA SER A 917 -12.62 -45.37 30.45
C SER A 917 -11.20 -45.93 30.36
N ILE A 918 -11.00 -47.20 30.73
CA ILE A 918 -9.69 -47.86 30.66
C ILE A 918 -9.13 -47.77 29.24
N THR A 919 -9.97 -47.97 28.23
CA THR A 919 -9.63 -47.93 26.81
C THR A 919 -9.15 -46.54 26.37
N ASP A 920 -9.82 -45.46 26.79
CA ASP A 920 -9.41 -44.08 26.46
C ASP A 920 -8.12 -43.70 27.20
N SER A 921 -8.03 -44.06 28.49
CA SER A 921 -6.86 -43.77 29.33
C SER A 921 -5.57 -44.42 28.80
N GLN A 922 -5.67 -45.62 28.23
CA GLN A 922 -4.53 -46.34 27.65
C GLN A 922 -4.03 -45.76 26.32
N ARG A 923 -4.86 -45.01 25.60
CA ARG A 923 -4.59 -44.46 24.26
C ARG A 923 -4.26 -42.96 24.27
N GLN A 924 -4.69 -42.24 25.30
CA GLN A 924 -4.52 -40.80 25.42
C GLN A 924 -3.14 -40.43 25.97
N ALA A 925 -2.32 -39.78 25.14
CA ALA A 925 -1.18 -39.00 25.59
C ALA A 925 -1.65 -37.61 26.03
N SER A 926 -1.05 -37.03 27.07
CA SER A 926 -1.45 -35.71 27.56
C SER A 926 -0.30 -34.86 28.12
N LEU A 927 -0.32 -33.56 27.84
CA LEU A 927 0.59 -32.55 28.41
C LEU A 927 -0.19 -31.29 28.82
N ALA A 928 0.28 -30.58 29.84
CA ALA A 928 -0.30 -29.32 30.29
C ALA A 928 0.74 -28.20 30.41
N PHE A 929 0.35 -27.00 29.97
CA PHE A 929 1.13 -25.78 29.98
C PHE A 929 0.41 -24.71 30.81
N TYR A 930 1.00 -24.38 31.96
CA TYR A 930 0.39 -23.52 32.98
C TYR A 930 0.76 -22.05 32.84
N SER A 931 1.82 -21.74 32.11
CA SER A 931 2.23 -20.36 31.90
C SER A 931 2.99 -20.21 30.59
N LEU A 932 3.08 -18.97 30.09
CA LEU A 932 3.97 -18.66 28.96
C LEU A 932 5.44 -18.99 29.26
N HIS A 933 5.84 -19.01 30.54
CA HIS A 933 7.20 -19.41 30.95
C HIS A 933 7.46 -20.92 30.82
N SER A 934 6.42 -21.76 30.86
CA SER A 934 6.56 -23.21 30.63
C SER A 934 6.97 -23.54 29.18
N LEU A 935 6.81 -22.59 28.26
CA LEU A 935 7.16 -22.69 26.84
C LEU A 935 8.55 -22.09 26.62
N LYS A 936 9.59 -22.92 26.78
CA LYS A 936 11.00 -22.49 26.79
C LYS A 936 11.49 -21.90 25.47
N PHE A 937 10.84 -22.25 24.35
CA PHE A 937 11.21 -21.74 23.02
C PHE A 937 10.73 -20.31 22.75
N LEU A 938 9.84 -19.75 23.59
CA LEU A 938 9.40 -18.37 23.45
C LEU A 938 10.45 -17.42 24.03
N SER A 939 10.82 -16.39 23.26
CA SER A 939 11.63 -15.27 23.74
C SER A 939 10.88 -14.42 24.77
N GLU A 940 11.60 -13.58 25.49
CA GLU A 940 10.97 -12.66 26.46
C GLU A 940 10.09 -11.61 25.78
N GLY A 941 10.51 -11.09 24.62
CA GLY A 941 9.72 -10.15 23.83
C GLY A 941 8.39 -10.76 23.36
N LEU A 942 8.43 -12.00 22.88
CA LEU A 942 7.23 -12.70 22.43
C LEU A 942 6.31 -13.06 23.60
N ARG A 943 6.86 -13.48 24.75
CA ARG A 943 6.06 -13.71 25.97
C ARG A 943 5.32 -12.45 26.41
N LYS A 944 6.00 -11.30 26.40
CA LYS A 944 5.38 -10.01 26.74
C LYS A 944 4.23 -9.69 25.79
N ALA A 945 4.46 -9.75 24.48
CA ALA A 945 3.43 -9.46 23.48
C ALA A 945 2.21 -10.40 23.59
N LEU A 946 2.43 -11.70 23.83
CA LEU A 946 1.34 -12.66 24.05
C LEU A 946 0.60 -12.40 25.37
N GLY A 947 1.30 -11.98 26.43
CA GLY A 947 0.71 -11.54 27.68
C GLY A 947 -0.21 -10.33 27.48
N ASP A 948 0.27 -9.31 26.79
CA ASP A 948 -0.50 -8.10 26.45
C ASP A 948 -1.75 -8.44 25.63
N LEU A 949 -1.65 -9.40 24.71
CA LEU A 949 -2.80 -9.91 23.95
C LEU A 949 -3.82 -10.60 24.87
N MET A 950 -3.39 -11.49 25.76
CA MET A 950 -4.30 -12.12 26.74
C MET A 950 -5.04 -11.09 27.59
N ASP A 951 -4.38 -9.96 27.88
CA ASP A 951 -4.92 -8.86 28.69
C ASP A 951 -5.64 -7.79 27.86
N ALA A 952 -5.97 -8.08 26.59
CA ALA A 952 -6.66 -7.13 25.70
C ALA A 952 -8.04 -6.68 26.22
N TYR A 953 -8.73 -7.47 27.05
CA TYR A 953 -10.00 -7.11 27.67
C TYR A 953 -9.84 -6.93 29.19
N PRO A 954 -9.27 -5.79 29.66
CA PRO A 954 -9.15 -5.52 31.09
C PRO A 954 -10.54 -5.33 31.72
N SER A 955 -10.67 -5.71 32.99
CA SER A 955 -11.89 -5.40 33.76
C SER A 955 -12.10 -3.87 33.84
N ILE A 956 -13.35 -3.41 34.02
CA ILE A 956 -13.64 -1.97 34.21
C ILE A 956 -12.79 -1.39 35.36
N SER A 957 -12.62 -2.15 36.45
CA SER A 957 -11.73 -1.79 37.55
C SER A 957 -10.27 -1.63 37.13
N ALA A 958 -9.78 -2.50 36.23
CA ALA A 958 -8.42 -2.43 35.70
C ALA A 958 -8.19 -1.23 34.76
N LEU A 959 -9.19 -0.83 33.97
CA LEU A 959 -9.13 0.37 33.12
C LEU A 959 -8.90 1.66 33.92
N HIS A 960 -9.34 1.69 35.18
CA HIS A 960 -9.25 2.86 36.04
C HIS A 960 -8.15 2.78 37.11
N LEU A 961 -7.24 1.80 37.04
CA LEU A 961 -6.14 1.62 38.01
C LEU A 961 -5.23 2.86 38.11
N THR A 962 -4.98 3.54 36.99
CA THR A 962 -4.16 4.76 36.91
C THR A 962 -4.99 6.04 36.91
N SER A 963 -6.33 5.94 36.92
CA SER A 963 -7.20 7.11 36.93
C SER A 963 -7.15 7.87 38.26
N PRO A 964 -7.42 9.19 38.24
CA PRO A 964 -7.60 9.99 39.45
C PRO A 964 -8.63 9.39 40.42
N THR A 965 -8.46 9.63 41.71
CA THR A 965 -9.27 9.02 42.79
C THR A 965 -10.77 9.25 42.63
N HIS A 966 -11.19 10.40 42.11
CA HIS A 966 -12.60 10.71 41.89
C HIS A 966 -13.24 9.87 40.77
N ILE A 967 -12.49 9.49 39.74
CA ILE A 967 -12.96 8.61 38.66
C ILE A 967 -13.09 7.17 39.17
N LYS A 968 -12.13 6.71 39.98
CA LYS A 968 -12.21 5.40 40.67
C LYS A 968 -13.45 5.32 41.56
N ALA A 969 -13.71 6.37 42.35
CA ALA A 969 -14.89 6.45 43.21
C ALA A 969 -16.20 6.46 42.38
N TYR A 970 -16.23 7.19 41.26
CA TYR A 970 -17.38 7.20 40.34
C TYR A 970 -17.72 5.80 39.81
N VAL A 971 -16.72 5.04 39.37
CA VAL A 971 -16.90 3.66 38.87
C VAL A 971 -17.41 2.72 39.97
N GLN A 972 -16.88 2.85 41.20
CA GLN A 972 -17.33 2.07 42.35
C GLN A 972 -18.78 2.38 42.74
N VAL A 973 -19.21 3.65 42.61
CA VAL A 973 -20.61 4.05 42.86
C VAL A 973 -21.55 3.54 41.77
N LEU A 974 -21.16 3.61 40.50
CA LEU A 974 -21.99 3.14 39.38
C LEU A 974 -22.07 1.61 39.29
N SER A 975 -21.07 0.91 39.82
CA SER A 975 -21.01 -0.55 39.79
C SER A 975 -20.56 -1.11 41.14
N PRO A 976 -21.40 -1.00 42.18
CA PRO A 976 -21.05 -1.38 43.55
C PRO A 976 -20.80 -2.89 43.72
N LEU A 977 -21.25 -3.71 42.77
CA LEU A 977 -20.97 -5.15 42.72
C LEU A 977 -19.64 -5.50 42.04
N LEU A 978 -19.03 -4.57 41.28
CA LEU A 978 -17.70 -4.78 40.66
C LEU A 978 -16.56 -4.60 41.67
N SER A 979 -16.79 -3.85 42.76
CA SER A 979 -15.83 -3.63 43.85
C SER A 979 -15.94 -4.66 44.98
N SER A 980 -17.01 -5.49 45.00
CA SER A 980 -17.17 -6.55 46.00
C SER A 980 -16.52 -7.86 45.53
N THR A 981 -15.19 -7.93 45.50
CA THR A 981 -14.51 -9.23 45.59
C THR A 981 -14.79 -9.79 46.98
N ARG A 982 -15.68 -10.79 47.05
CA ARG A 982 -15.93 -11.59 48.25
C ARG A 982 -14.66 -12.38 48.59
N ASP A 983 -13.83 -11.79 49.44
CA ASP A 983 -12.82 -12.47 50.28
C ASP A 983 -13.36 -12.73 51.70
N ASN A 984 -14.68 -12.85 51.86
CA ASN A 984 -15.26 -13.31 53.10
C ASN A 984 -15.62 -14.79 52.98
N LYS A 985 -14.78 -15.61 53.65
CA LYS A 985 -15.15 -16.85 54.33
C LYS A 985 -16.67 -17.03 54.41
N ARG A 986 -17.18 -18.07 53.74
CA ARG A 986 -18.37 -18.77 54.22
C ARG A 986 -17.91 -20.08 54.83
N GLU A 987 -17.59 -20.01 56.12
CA GLU A 987 -18.01 -21.09 57.02
C GLU A 987 -19.54 -21.02 57.09
N MET A 988 -20.18 -21.98 56.43
CA MET A 988 -21.42 -22.65 56.85
C MET A 988 -21.64 -23.86 55.96
#